data_AF-A0A9E5YN87-F1
#
_entry.id   AF-A0A9E5YN87-F1
#
_cell.length_a   1.000
_cell.length_b   1.000
_cell.length_c   1.000
_cell.angle_alpha   90.00
_cell.angle_beta   90.00
_cell.angle_gamma   90.00
#
_symmetry.space_group_name_H-M   'P 1'
#
loop_
_entity.id
_entity.type
_entity.pdbx_description
1 polymer ?
#
loop_
_entity_poly.entity_id
_entity_poly.type
_entity_poly.pdbx_seq_one_letter_code
_entity_poly.pdbx_strand_id
1 'polypeptide(L)'
;MMFEDRNLHDTIKRAHAYHVANVDNAEMNRDKSMKDILTDRWELISHLLAAFFLLIAMSLALSFFESSVNVSNDTQTVPVTFSVASVANAMLGINTAHAREGYDGIVVSTEPSKISVSNGEAKAVRIQVKNTGSETWYREGANYISAYTYEPKYHVSPLRGPKWRSDHQVGTLMEKSVAPGQIGTVELFVFGPPGFEGELTEYFRLSAEYVSWIGGSVAVNVSVTSAVGAPLSAPAPADASNASADAQKGVPTSPEDTGYNGFLLMKSAKSVSVRANEEVSIRASFKNSGTKTWSAYELVPVVSALASVGDEVSYYHPSWTSNQIATSANGMTVAPGSVERIDLTFRAPNKSGIYTAAFQLVVDGTIIPDAVVELPVEVTSNAAQLLDAPKKIAPLTQTVYREGVQIEEPRVRVGIEILEAVAVFTANTDVTVVESEVGYERFVIPAGQVMEVNFNGSKYVFKSGDILHVADSFLRFEGKNEDTVFTISSRDDIRSWNKSLNDNTFRDTLEVRFNNVKDRTWLINELPIEKYLRGIDETSDYAPEEYHKTLYTSARTYATYAWETKTKYAGEHIDMRSSTYDQVYHGYGAETRRPNVVKAVEDTAGQTIQYDGETIIAAYFSRSDGRTRSWKSVWGREVPYAQSVSVPCEVGRVKWGHGVGLSAGGALCMADDGSTYDEILKYFYTGVELIKRW
;
A
#
# COMPACT_ATOMS: atom_id res chain seq x y z
N MET A 1 -43.87 17.29 -17.69
CA MET A 1 -44.93 18.15 -17.14
C MET A 1 -44.23 19.19 -16.27
N MET A 2 -44.42 20.47 -16.57
CA MET A 2 -43.72 21.60 -15.94
C MET A 2 -44.05 21.71 -14.44
N PHE A 3 -43.03 21.85 -13.60
CA PHE A 3 -43.08 22.60 -12.36
C PHE A 3 -41.77 23.38 -12.25
N GLU A 4 -41.80 24.66 -12.65
CA GLU A 4 -40.77 25.63 -12.27
C GLU A 4 -40.92 25.87 -10.76
N ASP A 5 -40.01 25.33 -9.96
CA ASP A 5 -39.92 25.71 -8.55
C ASP A 5 -39.18 27.06 -8.45
N ARG A 6 -39.94 28.15 -8.66
CA ARG A 6 -39.45 29.54 -8.59
C ARG A 6 -38.82 29.89 -7.24
N ASN A 7 -39.06 29.11 -6.18
CA ASN A 7 -38.53 29.38 -4.85
C ASN A 7 -37.03 29.04 -4.73
N LEU A 8 -36.54 28.02 -5.45
CA LEU A 8 -35.14 27.61 -5.35
C LEU A 8 -34.20 28.63 -6.02
N HIS A 9 -34.60 29.12 -7.20
CA HIS A 9 -33.81 30.10 -7.94
C HIS A 9 -33.75 31.46 -7.22
N ASP A 10 -34.84 31.89 -6.58
CA ASP A 10 -34.86 33.13 -5.78
C ASP A 10 -34.09 32.99 -4.45
N THR A 11 -34.12 31.82 -3.83
CA THR A 11 -33.35 31.54 -2.60
C THR A 11 -31.84 31.55 -2.89
N ILE A 12 -31.41 30.94 -3.99
CA ILE A 12 -30.01 30.93 -4.43
C ILE A 12 -29.55 32.34 -4.83
N LYS A 13 -30.39 33.13 -5.52
CA LYS A 13 -30.07 34.53 -5.84
C LYS A 13 -29.94 35.40 -4.58
N ARG A 14 -30.76 35.20 -3.55
CA ARG A 14 -30.64 35.93 -2.28
C ARG A 14 -29.42 35.52 -1.48
N ALA A 15 -29.09 34.22 -1.43
CA ALA A 15 -27.87 33.73 -0.78
C ALA A 15 -26.60 34.24 -1.47
N HIS A 16 -26.60 34.28 -2.81
CA HIS A 16 -25.46 34.79 -3.58
C HIS A 16 -25.34 36.32 -3.44
N ALA A 17 -26.45 37.06 -3.45
CA ALA A 17 -26.45 38.50 -3.18
C ALA A 17 -25.96 38.85 -1.76
N TYR A 18 -26.27 38.01 -0.77
CA TYR A 18 -25.80 38.18 0.62
C TYR A 18 -24.30 37.87 0.78
N HIS A 19 -23.77 36.94 -0.02
CA HIS A 19 -22.34 36.63 -0.03
C HIS A 19 -21.53 37.72 -0.73
N VAL A 20 -21.98 38.20 -1.89
CA VAL A 20 -21.31 39.27 -2.64
C VAL A 20 -21.33 40.60 -1.87
N ALA A 21 -22.44 40.95 -1.19
CA ALA A 21 -22.52 42.17 -0.38
C ALA A 21 -21.63 42.16 0.88
N ASN A 22 -21.17 40.98 1.34
CA ASN A 22 -20.29 40.83 2.51
C ASN A 22 -18.81 40.64 2.15
N VAL A 23 -18.48 40.34 0.89
CA VAL A 23 -17.10 40.25 0.42
C VAL A 23 -16.55 41.62 0.02
N ASP A 24 -17.39 42.55 -0.44
CA ASP A 24 -16.97 43.92 -0.81
C ASP A 24 -16.93 44.94 0.35
N ASN A 25 -17.17 44.52 1.60
CA ASN A 25 -17.17 45.43 2.77
C ASN A 25 -16.21 45.02 3.91
N ALA A 26 -15.23 44.15 3.64
CA ALA A 26 -14.21 43.78 4.61
C ALA A 26 -13.22 44.92 4.95
N GLU A 27 -13.34 46.09 4.32
CA GLU A 27 -12.65 47.32 4.70
C GLU A 27 -13.61 48.47 5.09
N MET A 28 -14.61 48.24 5.95
CA MET A 28 -15.14 49.28 6.86
C MET A 28 -16.27 48.73 7.74
N ASN A 29 -16.01 48.48 9.03
CA ASN A 29 -16.89 48.88 10.15
C ASN A 29 -16.42 48.28 11.49
N ARG A 30 -16.06 49.15 12.43
CA ARG A 30 -15.60 48.83 13.79
C ARG A 30 -16.70 48.87 14.87
N ASP A 31 -17.98 48.70 14.52
CA ASP A 31 -19.10 48.92 15.47
C ASP A 31 -20.31 47.97 15.32
N LYS A 32 -20.10 46.66 15.12
CA LYS A 32 -21.21 45.67 15.29
C LYS A 32 -21.21 45.09 16.70
N SER A 33 -22.36 45.10 17.37
CA SER A 33 -22.50 44.54 18.72
C SER A 33 -22.43 43.01 18.66
N MET A 34 -21.92 42.38 19.72
CA MET A 34 -21.79 40.91 19.82
C MET A 34 -23.14 40.18 19.67
N LYS A 35 -24.26 40.86 19.92
CA LYS A 35 -25.61 40.34 19.77
C LYS A 35 -26.00 40.18 18.29
N ASP A 36 -25.52 41.07 17.42
CA ASP A 36 -25.81 41.05 15.99
C ASP A 36 -25.00 39.94 15.30
N ILE A 37 -23.74 39.74 15.70
CA ILE A 37 -22.88 38.65 15.21
C ILE A 37 -23.46 37.27 15.57
N LEU A 38 -24.02 37.12 16.77
CA LEU A 38 -24.63 35.87 17.21
C LEU A 38 -25.96 35.58 16.51
N THR A 39 -26.71 36.62 16.11
CA THR A 39 -27.97 36.47 15.37
C THR A 39 -27.71 36.07 13.92
N ASP A 40 -26.73 36.70 13.26
CA ASP A 40 -26.30 36.36 11.89
C ASP A 40 -25.78 34.90 11.80
N ARG A 41 -25.07 34.43 12.83
CA ARG A 41 -24.58 33.04 12.89
C ARG A 41 -25.68 32.02 13.17
N TRP A 42 -26.71 32.39 13.92
CA TRP A 42 -27.87 31.51 14.17
C TRP A 42 -28.69 31.33 12.88
N GLU A 43 -28.94 32.40 12.13
CA GLU A 43 -29.64 32.26 10.85
C GLU A 43 -28.88 31.35 9.87
N LEU A 44 -27.56 31.47 9.78
CA LEU A 44 -26.74 30.60 8.91
C LEU A 44 -26.85 29.12 9.31
N ILE A 45 -26.81 28.81 10.61
CA ILE A 45 -26.93 27.44 11.14
C ILE A 45 -28.34 26.88 10.88
N SER A 46 -29.38 27.71 11.01
CA SER A 46 -30.76 27.29 10.73
C SER A 46 -31.00 26.93 9.26
N HIS A 47 -30.38 27.67 8.32
CA HIS A 47 -30.48 27.38 6.89
C HIS A 47 -29.71 26.11 6.50
N LEU A 48 -28.55 25.86 7.12
CA LEU A 48 -27.79 24.63 6.91
C LEU A 48 -28.53 23.39 7.45
N LEU A 49 -29.20 23.51 8.59
CA LEU A 49 -30.05 22.44 9.13
C LEU A 49 -31.26 22.17 8.24
N ALA A 50 -31.91 23.21 7.70
CA ALA A 50 -33.02 23.04 6.77
C ALA A 50 -32.60 22.32 5.46
N ALA A 51 -31.43 22.65 4.91
CA ALA A 51 -30.87 21.97 3.74
C ALA A 51 -30.54 20.49 4.02
N PHE A 52 -30.03 20.19 5.22
CA PHE A 52 -29.73 18.82 5.65
C PHE A 52 -31.00 17.96 5.78
N PHE A 53 -32.08 18.50 6.35
CA PHE A 53 -33.37 17.79 6.43
C PHE A 53 -34.04 17.61 5.06
N LEU A 54 -33.85 18.55 4.11
CA LEU A 54 -34.36 18.41 2.75
C LEU A 54 -33.66 17.28 1.97
N LEU A 55 -32.34 17.14 2.17
CA LEU A 55 -31.54 16.04 1.59
C LEU A 55 -31.97 14.67 2.12
N ILE A 56 -32.28 14.58 3.42
CA ILE A 56 -32.82 13.34 4.02
C ILE A 56 -34.20 13.03 3.43
N ALA A 57 -35.08 14.03 3.28
CA ALA A 57 -36.40 13.84 2.67
C ALA A 57 -36.32 13.41 1.19
N MET A 58 -35.37 13.95 0.42
CA MET A 58 -35.11 13.51 -0.97
C MET A 58 -34.59 12.06 -1.02
N SER A 59 -33.72 11.69 -0.08
CA SER A 59 -33.19 10.32 0.01
C SER A 59 -34.28 9.30 0.38
N LEU A 60 -35.26 9.70 1.21
CA LEU A 60 -36.45 8.90 1.54
C LEU A 60 -37.50 8.87 0.41
N ALA A 61 -37.56 9.89 -0.44
CA ALA A 61 -38.45 9.90 -1.60
C ALA A 61 -37.92 8.99 -2.74
N LEU A 62 -36.60 8.87 -2.88
CA LEU A 62 -35.98 7.96 -3.86
C LEU A 62 -36.17 6.48 -3.53
N SER A 63 -36.41 6.11 -2.27
CA SER A 63 -36.66 4.71 -1.87
C SER A 63 -38.08 4.20 -2.20
N PHE A 64 -38.95 5.02 -2.83
CA PHE A 64 -40.35 4.66 -3.11
C PHE A 64 -40.72 4.49 -4.60
N PHE A 65 -39.77 4.58 -5.54
CA PHE A 65 -40.04 4.40 -6.98
C PHE A 65 -39.32 3.19 -7.56
N GLU A 66 -39.87 1.99 -7.35
CA GLU A 66 -39.68 0.86 -8.28
C GLU A 66 -40.93 0.76 -9.17
N SER A 67 -40.84 1.27 -10.39
CA SER A 67 -41.72 0.82 -11.48
C SER A 67 -40.98 0.85 -12.80
N SER A 68 -40.99 -0.30 -13.46
CA SER A 68 -40.30 -0.64 -14.70
C SER A 68 -40.88 0.11 -15.89
N VAL A 69 -40.02 0.71 -16.71
CA VAL A 69 -40.38 1.29 -18.02
C VAL A 69 -39.77 0.43 -19.13
N ASN A 70 -40.62 -0.12 -20.01
CA ASN A 70 -40.19 -0.83 -21.21
C ASN A 70 -40.11 0.14 -22.40
N VAL A 71 -39.01 0.10 -23.16
CA VAL A 71 -38.88 0.78 -24.45
C VAL A 71 -38.63 -0.28 -25.53
N SER A 72 -39.48 -0.34 -26.56
CA SER A 72 -39.36 -1.27 -27.69
C SER A 72 -38.67 -0.62 -28.89
N ASN A 73 -37.74 -1.33 -29.51
CA ASN A 73 -37.52 -1.24 -30.96
C ASN A 73 -37.17 -2.62 -31.51
N ASP A 74 -37.63 -2.89 -32.73
CA ASP A 74 -37.68 -4.21 -33.36
C ASP A 74 -36.34 -4.95 -33.36
N THR A 75 -36.44 -6.24 -33.02
CA THR A 75 -35.42 -7.31 -32.99
C THR A 75 -34.42 -7.31 -31.81
N GLN A 76 -34.69 -8.26 -30.89
CA GLN A 76 -33.98 -8.67 -29.66
C GLN A 76 -34.32 -7.92 -28.35
N THR A 77 -35.01 -8.63 -27.46
CA THR A 77 -35.17 -8.27 -26.04
C THR A 77 -33.92 -8.65 -25.25
N VAL A 78 -33.17 -7.66 -24.77
CA VAL A 78 -32.09 -7.83 -23.79
C VAL A 78 -32.50 -7.07 -22.51
N PRO A 79 -32.46 -7.67 -21.31
CA PRO A 79 -32.69 -6.93 -20.07
C PRO A 79 -31.51 -5.98 -19.84
N VAL A 80 -31.77 -4.67 -19.82
CA VAL A 80 -30.77 -3.66 -19.43
C VAL A 80 -31.07 -3.24 -17.99
N THR A 81 -30.25 -3.71 -17.06
CA THR A 81 -30.22 -3.21 -15.69
C THR A 81 -29.41 -1.92 -15.66
N PHE A 82 -30.08 -0.78 -15.50
CA PHE A 82 -29.41 0.48 -15.19
C PHE A 82 -29.20 0.57 -13.68
N SER A 83 -27.94 0.69 -13.26
CA SER A 83 -27.62 1.12 -11.90
C SER A 83 -28.07 2.57 -11.73
N VAL A 84 -28.80 2.86 -10.64
CA VAL A 84 -29.28 4.21 -10.29
C VAL A 84 -28.12 5.21 -10.13
N ALA A 85 -26.90 4.72 -9.90
CA ALA A 85 -25.68 5.54 -9.84
C ALA A 85 -25.37 6.24 -11.18
N SER A 86 -25.75 5.64 -12.32
CA SER A 86 -25.41 6.16 -13.66
C SER A 86 -26.28 7.34 -14.07
N VAL A 87 -27.55 7.36 -13.65
CA VAL A 87 -28.52 8.40 -14.05
C VAL A 87 -28.44 9.62 -13.11
N ALA A 88 -28.13 9.39 -11.82
CA ALA A 88 -27.93 10.46 -10.85
C ALA A 88 -26.73 11.38 -11.21
N ASN A 89 -25.64 10.81 -11.71
CA ASN A 89 -24.46 11.58 -12.13
C ASN A 89 -24.70 12.45 -13.38
N ALA A 90 -25.60 12.02 -14.28
CA ALA A 90 -25.92 12.77 -15.49
C ALA A 90 -26.92 13.92 -15.25
N MET A 91 -27.82 13.80 -14.26
CA MET A 91 -28.84 14.83 -13.97
C MET A 91 -28.42 15.89 -12.95
N LEU A 92 -27.46 15.60 -12.06
CA LEU A 92 -27.09 16.55 -10.99
C LEU A 92 -25.92 17.48 -11.32
N GLY A 93 -25.29 17.38 -12.49
CA GLY A 93 -24.18 18.28 -12.87
C GLY A 93 -23.07 18.33 -11.82
N ILE A 94 -22.91 17.27 -11.03
CA ILE A 94 -21.83 17.13 -10.06
C ILE A 94 -20.63 16.76 -10.90
N ASN A 95 -19.84 17.76 -11.25
CA ASN A 95 -18.49 17.53 -11.74
C ASN A 95 -17.79 16.64 -10.71
N THR A 96 -17.65 15.36 -11.03
CA THR A 96 -16.76 14.46 -10.32
C THR A 96 -15.40 15.15 -10.31
N ALA A 97 -14.92 15.42 -9.11
CA ALA A 97 -13.67 16.10 -8.85
C ALA A 97 -12.48 15.23 -9.29
N HIS A 98 -12.27 15.06 -10.61
CA HIS A 98 -11.07 14.44 -11.18
C HIS A 98 -10.68 14.95 -12.58
N ALA A 99 -11.33 15.96 -13.15
CA ALA A 99 -10.80 16.62 -14.34
C ALA A 99 -9.98 17.86 -13.93
N ARG A 100 -8.75 17.66 -13.44
CA ARG A 100 -7.76 18.74 -13.46
C ARG A 100 -7.06 18.70 -14.82
N GLU A 101 -7.12 19.85 -15.52
CA GLU A 101 -6.36 20.18 -16.74
C GLU A 101 -6.81 19.54 -18.07
N GLY A 102 -8.11 19.31 -18.30
CA GLY A 102 -8.63 19.07 -19.66
C GLY A 102 -8.29 17.71 -20.31
N TYR A 103 -7.58 16.82 -19.62
CA TYR A 103 -7.36 15.43 -20.01
C TYR A 103 -8.37 14.52 -19.27
N ASP A 104 -9.25 13.84 -20.02
CA ASP A 104 -10.16 12.84 -19.49
C ASP A 104 -10.57 11.85 -20.59
N GLY A 105 -10.93 10.63 -20.21
CA GLY A 105 -11.25 9.58 -21.18
C GLY A 105 -12.01 8.40 -20.61
N ILE A 106 -12.74 7.72 -21.50
CA ILE A 106 -13.55 6.55 -21.16
C ILE A 106 -13.08 5.37 -22.00
N VAL A 107 -12.86 4.24 -21.33
CA VAL A 107 -12.44 2.99 -21.98
C VAL A 107 -13.61 2.46 -22.82
N VAL A 108 -13.34 2.22 -24.09
CA VAL A 108 -14.32 1.76 -25.08
C VAL A 108 -14.26 0.24 -25.21
N SER A 109 -13.06 -0.32 -25.32
CA SER A 109 -12.85 -1.76 -25.48
C SER A 109 -11.43 -2.19 -25.08
N THR A 110 -11.29 -3.48 -24.82
CA THR A 110 -10.01 -4.17 -24.63
C THR A 110 -9.96 -5.35 -25.59
N GLU A 111 -8.95 -5.41 -26.46
CA GLU A 111 -8.82 -6.41 -27.51
C GLU A 111 -7.50 -7.19 -27.42
N PRO A 112 -7.53 -8.53 -27.37
CA PRO A 112 -8.73 -9.36 -27.25
C PRO A 112 -9.33 -9.26 -25.83
N SER A 113 -10.64 -9.48 -25.71
CA SER A 113 -11.35 -9.43 -24.41
C SER A 113 -11.01 -10.62 -23.48
N LYS A 114 -10.44 -11.68 -24.05
CA LYS A 114 -9.79 -12.80 -23.35
C LYS A 114 -8.48 -13.10 -24.05
N ILE A 115 -7.38 -13.18 -23.31
CA ILE A 115 -6.06 -13.45 -23.88
C ILE A 115 -5.45 -14.68 -23.22
N SER A 116 -4.96 -15.63 -24.03
CA SER A 116 -4.12 -16.73 -23.54
C SER A 116 -2.71 -16.60 -24.09
N VAL A 117 -1.70 -16.75 -23.24
CA VAL A 117 -0.27 -16.76 -23.60
C VAL A 117 0.38 -18.05 -23.14
N SER A 118 1.33 -18.58 -23.91
CA SER A 118 2.15 -19.69 -23.43
C SER A 118 3.33 -19.20 -22.57
N ASN A 119 3.91 -20.09 -21.75
CA ASN A 119 5.15 -19.82 -21.03
C ASN A 119 6.26 -19.33 -21.97
N GLY A 120 6.80 -18.14 -21.69
CA GLY A 120 7.82 -17.50 -22.52
C GLY A 120 7.28 -16.78 -23.76
N GLU A 121 5.96 -16.77 -23.99
CA GLU A 121 5.32 -16.07 -25.10
C GLU A 121 4.83 -14.68 -24.66
N ALA A 122 4.99 -13.67 -25.52
CA ALA A 122 4.38 -12.34 -25.33
C ALA A 122 3.32 -12.07 -26.39
N LYS A 123 2.12 -11.63 -25.97
CA LYS A 123 1.04 -11.21 -26.87
C LYS A 123 0.60 -9.78 -26.57
N ALA A 124 0.12 -9.09 -27.60
CA ALA A 124 -0.38 -7.74 -27.47
C ALA A 124 -1.85 -7.73 -27.02
N VAL A 125 -2.18 -6.80 -26.13
CA VAL A 125 -3.53 -6.36 -25.78
C VAL A 125 -3.63 -4.89 -26.14
N ARG A 126 -4.75 -4.48 -26.73
CA ARG A 126 -5.02 -3.10 -27.11
C ARG A 126 -6.18 -2.57 -26.29
N ILE A 127 -5.97 -1.44 -25.65
CA ILE A 127 -7.01 -0.71 -24.93
C ILE A 127 -7.41 0.47 -25.80
N GLN A 128 -8.67 0.52 -26.21
CA GLN A 128 -9.24 1.66 -26.91
C GLN A 128 -9.90 2.59 -25.89
N VAL A 129 -9.52 3.86 -25.91
CA VAL A 129 -10.02 4.89 -24.98
C VAL A 129 -10.50 6.08 -25.79
N LYS A 130 -11.74 6.50 -25.55
CA LYS A 130 -12.30 7.72 -26.12
C LYS A 130 -11.84 8.92 -25.31
N ASN A 131 -11.20 9.89 -25.97
CA ASN A 131 -10.87 11.17 -25.35
C ASN A 131 -12.16 11.96 -25.10
N THR A 132 -12.51 12.16 -23.84
CA THR A 132 -13.68 12.95 -23.39
C THR A 132 -13.30 14.31 -22.82
N GLY A 133 -12.00 14.60 -22.73
CA GLY A 133 -11.47 15.89 -22.31
C GLY A 133 -11.52 16.96 -23.39
N SER A 134 -10.93 18.11 -23.10
CA SER A 134 -10.79 19.26 -24.00
C SER A 134 -9.46 19.29 -24.75
N GLU A 135 -8.43 18.60 -24.25
CA GLU A 135 -7.09 18.60 -24.84
C GLU A 135 -6.89 17.51 -25.89
N THR A 136 -6.07 17.79 -26.91
CA THR A 136 -5.62 16.76 -27.87
C THR A 136 -4.53 15.93 -27.22
N TRP A 137 -4.69 14.61 -27.24
CA TRP A 137 -3.70 13.67 -26.73
C TRP A 137 -2.62 13.44 -27.76
N TYR A 138 -1.37 13.24 -27.31
CA TYR A 138 -0.24 12.96 -28.18
C TYR A 138 0.49 11.70 -27.74
N ARG A 139 1.12 10.99 -28.69
CA ARG A 139 1.93 9.80 -28.42
C ARG A 139 3.30 10.11 -27.82
N GLU A 140 3.83 11.30 -28.10
CA GLU A 140 5.16 11.75 -27.72
C GLU A 140 5.19 13.26 -27.54
N GLY A 141 6.21 13.79 -26.85
CA GLY A 141 6.31 15.22 -26.50
C GLY A 141 5.83 15.50 -25.08
N ALA A 142 5.59 16.78 -24.76
CA ALA A 142 5.04 17.14 -23.46
C ALA A 142 3.64 16.53 -23.27
N ASN A 143 3.36 16.02 -22.07
CA ASN A 143 2.05 15.50 -21.68
C ASN A 143 1.53 14.37 -22.58
N TYR A 144 2.43 13.55 -23.12
CA TYR A 144 2.03 12.41 -23.93
C TYR A 144 1.23 11.40 -23.10
N ILE A 145 0.43 10.56 -23.77
CA ILE A 145 -0.40 9.57 -23.09
C ILE A 145 0.31 8.24 -22.98
N SER A 146 0.38 7.71 -21.76
CA SER A 146 0.91 6.38 -21.47
C SER A 146 -0.01 5.60 -20.53
N ALA A 147 0.19 4.29 -20.44
CA ALA A 147 -0.52 3.41 -19.51
C ALA A 147 0.43 2.83 -18.46
N TYR A 148 -0.08 2.70 -17.24
CA TYR A 148 0.64 2.21 -16.07
C TYR A 148 -0.10 1.07 -15.37
N THR A 149 0.64 0.18 -14.70
CA THR A 149 0.07 -0.73 -13.70
C THR A 149 -0.50 0.06 -12.52
N TYR A 150 -1.72 -0.28 -12.07
CA TYR A 150 -2.51 0.62 -11.21
C TYR A 150 -3.08 -0.01 -9.92
N GLU A 151 -3.37 -1.31 -9.87
CA GLU A 151 -3.94 -1.95 -8.67
C GLU A 151 -3.14 -3.20 -8.26
N PRO A 152 -2.13 -3.07 -7.38
CA PRO A 152 -1.66 -1.85 -6.71
C PRO A 152 -0.90 -0.88 -7.64
N LYS A 153 -0.82 0.40 -7.30
CA LYS A 153 -0.24 1.41 -8.20
C LYS A 153 1.27 1.20 -8.38
N TYR A 154 1.73 1.25 -9.63
CA TYR A 154 3.16 1.15 -10.02
C TYR A 154 3.88 -0.13 -9.62
N HIS A 155 3.16 -1.24 -9.49
CA HIS A 155 3.80 -2.53 -9.21
C HIS A 155 4.41 -3.15 -10.47
N VAL A 156 5.38 -4.04 -10.25
CA VAL A 156 6.00 -4.84 -11.32
C VAL A 156 5.08 -6.02 -11.63
N SER A 157 4.47 -6.00 -12.81
CA SER A 157 3.56 -7.06 -13.24
C SER A 157 4.31 -8.36 -13.56
N PRO A 158 3.82 -9.54 -13.13
CA PRO A 158 4.34 -10.83 -13.63
C PRO A 158 4.10 -11.01 -15.13
N LEU A 159 3.17 -10.25 -15.71
CA LEU A 159 2.87 -10.24 -17.14
C LEU A 159 3.76 -9.28 -17.93
N ARG A 160 4.81 -8.71 -17.32
CA ARG A 160 5.69 -7.72 -17.95
C ARG A 160 6.26 -8.25 -19.27
N GLY A 161 5.83 -7.62 -20.36
CA GLY A 161 6.30 -7.91 -21.69
C GLY A 161 7.64 -7.24 -22.03
N PRO A 162 8.37 -7.76 -23.03
CA PRO A 162 9.68 -7.22 -23.43
C PRO A 162 9.64 -5.80 -24.03
N LYS A 163 8.44 -5.25 -24.28
CA LYS A 163 8.23 -3.93 -24.89
C LYS A 163 7.68 -2.88 -23.92
N TRP A 164 7.62 -3.20 -22.63
CA TRP A 164 7.29 -2.21 -21.61
C TRP A 164 8.41 -1.17 -21.54
N ARG A 165 8.05 0.10 -21.35
CA ARG A 165 9.01 1.21 -21.28
C ARG A 165 9.77 1.23 -19.95
N SER A 166 9.12 0.79 -18.88
CA SER A 166 9.71 0.56 -17.56
C SER A 166 9.00 -0.61 -16.87
N ASP A 167 9.27 -0.84 -15.59
CA ASP A 167 8.64 -1.93 -14.83
C ASP A 167 7.15 -1.69 -14.54
N HIS A 168 6.68 -0.45 -14.68
CA HIS A 168 5.30 -0.05 -14.45
C HIS A 168 4.71 0.79 -15.58
N GLN A 169 5.53 1.41 -16.46
CA GLN A 169 5.07 2.12 -17.65
C GLN A 169 5.07 1.17 -18.85
N VAL A 170 3.90 0.94 -19.40
CA VAL A 170 3.64 -0.22 -20.24
C VAL A 170 3.66 0.11 -21.72
N GLY A 171 2.85 1.08 -22.13
CA GLY A 171 2.66 1.43 -23.53
C GLY A 171 2.21 2.88 -23.67
N THR A 172 2.33 3.42 -24.88
CA THR A 172 1.83 4.75 -25.25
C THR A 172 0.77 4.64 -26.32
N LEU A 173 0.12 5.76 -26.64
CA LEU A 173 -0.75 5.81 -27.82
C LEU A 173 -0.05 5.30 -29.07
N MET A 174 -0.81 4.61 -29.91
CA MET A 174 -0.36 4.18 -31.23
C MET A 174 -0.51 5.31 -32.26
N GLU A 175 -1.60 6.06 -32.15
CA GLU A 175 -1.90 7.21 -32.99
C GLU A 175 -0.97 8.37 -32.64
N LYS A 176 -0.55 9.16 -33.64
CA LYS A 176 0.27 10.35 -33.40
C LYS A 176 -0.42 11.34 -32.46
N SER A 177 -1.73 11.48 -32.61
CA SER A 177 -2.59 12.33 -31.79
C SER A 177 -4.03 11.84 -31.79
N VAL A 178 -4.77 12.13 -30.73
CA VAL A 178 -6.19 11.78 -30.57
C VAL A 178 -6.93 13.03 -30.10
N ALA A 179 -7.71 13.64 -31.00
CA ALA A 179 -8.47 14.85 -30.69
C ALA A 179 -9.66 14.56 -29.75
N PRO A 180 -10.20 15.57 -29.05
CA PRO A 180 -11.43 15.44 -28.26
C PRO A 180 -12.55 14.74 -29.05
N GLY A 181 -13.16 13.72 -28.44
CA GLY A 181 -14.21 12.88 -29.03
C GLY A 181 -13.71 11.71 -29.88
N GLN A 182 -12.42 11.64 -30.23
CA GLN A 182 -11.83 10.52 -30.97
C GLN A 182 -11.40 9.37 -30.04
N ILE A 183 -11.20 8.19 -30.63
CA ILE A 183 -10.71 7.01 -29.92
C ILE A 183 -9.21 6.86 -30.19
N GLY A 184 -8.44 6.73 -29.12
CA GLY A 184 -7.03 6.37 -29.13
C GLY A 184 -6.82 4.93 -28.72
N THR A 185 -5.72 4.33 -29.16
CA THR A 185 -5.35 2.95 -28.87
C THR A 185 -4.02 2.92 -28.13
N VAL A 186 -3.98 2.26 -26.97
CA VAL A 186 -2.73 1.92 -26.28
C VAL A 186 -2.49 0.43 -26.44
N GLU A 187 -1.33 0.05 -27.00
CA GLU A 187 -0.91 -1.34 -27.12
C GLU A 187 0.04 -1.69 -25.96
N LEU A 188 -0.30 -2.76 -25.24
CA LEU A 188 0.50 -3.33 -24.16
C LEU A 188 0.82 -4.80 -24.46
N PHE A 189 2.00 -5.27 -24.06
CA PHE A 189 2.42 -6.66 -24.27
C PHE A 189 2.33 -7.44 -22.97
N VAL A 190 1.49 -8.45 -22.89
CA VAL A 190 1.43 -9.38 -21.75
C VAL A 190 2.27 -10.61 -22.05
N PHE A 191 3.10 -11.02 -21.09
CA PHE A 191 4.04 -12.13 -21.20
C PHE A 191 3.62 -13.28 -20.29
N GLY A 192 3.68 -14.52 -20.78
CA GLY A 192 3.49 -15.71 -19.97
C GLY A 192 4.73 -15.97 -19.12
N PRO A 193 4.69 -15.75 -17.79
CA PRO A 193 5.88 -15.90 -16.95
C PRO A 193 6.32 -17.36 -16.93
N PRO A 194 7.62 -17.66 -17.15
CA PRO A 194 8.12 -19.03 -17.14
C PRO A 194 7.79 -19.75 -15.83
N GLY A 195 7.21 -20.95 -15.94
CA GLY A 195 6.90 -21.79 -14.79
C GLY A 195 5.59 -21.41 -14.08
N PHE A 196 4.77 -20.55 -14.66
CA PHE A 196 3.43 -20.22 -14.16
C PHE A 196 2.36 -20.69 -15.14
N GLU A 197 1.34 -21.39 -14.66
CA GLU A 197 0.15 -21.76 -15.44
C GLU A 197 -1.09 -21.39 -14.63
N GLY A 198 -2.07 -20.75 -15.25
CA GLY A 198 -3.26 -20.23 -14.57
C GLY A 198 -3.69 -18.86 -15.07
N GLU A 199 -4.72 -18.30 -14.43
CA GLU A 199 -5.27 -16.98 -14.78
C GLU A 199 -4.62 -15.88 -13.95
N LEU A 200 -4.25 -14.77 -14.60
CA LEU A 200 -3.75 -13.54 -13.98
C LEU A 200 -4.64 -12.36 -14.41
N THR A 201 -5.01 -11.51 -13.46
CA THR A 201 -5.68 -10.24 -13.76
C THR A 201 -4.72 -9.10 -13.47
N GLU A 202 -4.54 -8.20 -14.43
CA GLU A 202 -3.73 -7.00 -14.29
C GLU A 202 -4.55 -5.74 -14.56
N TYR A 203 -4.32 -4.68 -13.77
CA TYR A 203 -5.06 -3.43 -13.87
C TYR A 203 -4.17 -2.32 -14.43
N PHE A 204 -4.59 -1.73 -15.54
CA PHE A 204 -3.89 -0.61 -16.17
C PHE A 204 -4.69 0.69 -16.08
N ARG A 205 -4.03 1.83 -15.91
CA ARG A 205 -4.65 3.16 -16.00
C ARG A 205 -3.84 4.08 -16.89
N LEU A 206 -4.53 4.92 -17.67
CA LEU A 206 -3.89 5.88 -18.55
C LEU A 206 -3.51 7.15 -17.77
N SER A 207 -2.42 7.79 -18.19
CA SER A 207 -1.94 9.06 -17.65
C SER A 207 -1.56 9.98 -18.80
N ALA A 208 -1.87 11.27 -18.66
CA ALA A 208 -1.17 12.34 -19.35
C ALA A 208 0.09 12.66 -18.52
N GLU A 209 1.27 12.35 -19.07
CA GLU A 209 2.52 12.48 -18.33
C GLU A 209 2.68 13.88 -17.72
N TYR A 210 3.06 13.93 -16.44
CA TYR A 210 3.26 15.17 -15.68
C TYR A 210 2.01 16.06 -15.48
N VAL A 211 0.82 15.58 -15.87
CA VAL A 211 -0.44 16.33 -15.76
C VAL A 211 -1.44 15.61 -14.85
N SER A 212 -2.04 14.52 -15.32
CA SER A 212 -3.13 13.85 -14.59
C SER A 212 -3.41 12.42 -15.08
N TRP A 213 -4.11 11.67 -14.24
CA TRP A 213 -4.65 10.36 -14.60
C TRP A 213 -5.92 10.50 -15.44
N ILE A 214 -6.08 9.63 -16.43
CA ILE A 214 -7.17 9.63 -17.39
C ILE A 214 -8.09 8.44 -17.11
N GLY A 215 -9.39 8.71 -16.94
CA GLY A 215 -10.41 7.66 -16.80
C GLY A 215 -10.23 6.76 -15.56
N GLY A 216 -10.86 5.58 -15.60
CA GLY A 216 -10.72 4.51 -14.59
C GLY A 216 -9.67 3.46 -14.95
N SER A 217 -9.37 2.54 -14.02
CA SER A 217 -8.52 1.38 -14.29
C SER A 217 -9.22 0.36 -15.21
N VAL A 218 -8.44 -0.37 -16.00
CA VAL A 218 -8.86 -1.41 -16.93
C VAL A 218 -8.26 -2.74 -16.50
N ALA A 219 -9.11 -3.71 -16.19
CA ALA A 219 -8.69 -5.08 -15.92
C ALA A 219 -8.41 -5.83 -17.23
N VAL A 220 -7.27 -6.52 -17.29
CA VAL A 220 -6.86 -7.42 -18.36
C VAL A 220 -6.66 -8.81 -17.76
N ASN A 221 -7.50 -9.77 -18.18
CA ASN A 221 -7.42 -11.15 -17.73
C ASN A 221 -6.61 -12.00 -18.71
N VAL A 222 -5.54 -12.62 -18.23
CA VAL A 222 -4.57 -13.38 -19.00
C VAL A 222 -4.49 -14.82 -18.51
N SER A 223 -4.77 -15.75 -19.41
CA SER A 223 -4.64 -17.19 -19.19
C SER A 223 -3.25 -17.66 -19.63
N VAL A 224 -2.43 -18.17 -18.71
CA VAL A 224 -1.09 -18.67 -19.02
C VAL A 224 -1.11 -20.20 -19.15
N THR A 225 -0.60 -20.69 -20.28
CA THR A 225 -0.63 -22.11 -20.66
C THR A 225 0.78 -22.66 -20.92
N SER A 226 0.97 -23.98 -20.88
CA SER A 226 2.23 -24.61 -21.28
C SER A 226 2.57 -24.30 -22.76
N ALA A 227 3.86 -24.25 -23.11
CA ALA A 227 4.29 -24.00 -24.50
C ALA A 227 3.94 -25.18 -25.45
N VAL A 228 3.49 -24.88 -26.68
CA VAL A 228 3.06 -25.88 -27.68
C VAL A 228 4.10 -26.08 -28.82
N GLY A 229 4.86 -27.21 -28.81
CA GLY A 229 5.53 -27.98 -29.92
C GLY A 229 6.67 -27.35 -30.77
N ALA A 230 7.64 -28.03 -31.45
CA ALA A 230 8.01 -29.44 -31.76
C ALA A 230 9.40 -29.48 -32.53
N PRO A 231 10.01 -30.62 -33.02
CA PRO A 231 9.45 -31.43 -34.12
C PRO A 231 9.56 -32.99 -34.02
N LEU A 232 8.77 -33.61 -34.92
CA LEU A 232 8.52 -35.03 -35.22
C LEU A 232 9.68 -35.82 -35.88
N SER A 233 9.67 -37.15 -35.69
CA SER A 233 9.97 -38.28 -36.64
C SER A 233 10.74 -39.44 -35.95
N ALA A 234 10.54 -40.76 -36.14
CA ALA A 234 9.57 -41.66 -36.80
C ALA A 234 9.99 -43.13 -36.39
N PRO A 235 9.50 -44.25 -36.99
CA PRO A 235 8.20 -44.93 -36.87
C PRO A 235 8.24 -46.42 -36.41
N ALA A 236 7.09 -46.94 -35.92
CA ALA A 236 6.39 -48.26 -36.03
C ALA A 236 7.15 -49.62 -36.25
N PRO A 237 6.55 -50.85 -36.05
CA PRO A 237 5.11 -51.15 -35.95
C PRO A 237 4.64 -52.31 -35.02
N ALA A 238 3.31 -52.36 -34.88
CA ALA A 238 2.40 -53.51 -34.84
C ALA A 238 2.60 -54.68 -33.84
N ASP A 239 1.54 -54.99 -33.09
CA ASP A 239 0.78 -56.18 -33.46
C ASP A 239 -0.70 -56.10 -33.08
N ALA A 240 -1.49 -56.71 -33.95
CA ALA A 240 -2.94 -56.72 -33.96
C ALA A 240 -3.46 -58.02 -33.34
N SER A 241 -4.60 -57.97 -32.65
CA SER A 241 -5.62 -59.03 -32.76
C SER A 241 -6.92 -58.65 -32.05
N ASN A 242 -7.99 -58.53 -32.87
CA ASN A 242 -9.27 -59.26 -32.80
C ASN A 242 -10.03 -59.33 -31.46
N ALA A 243 -11.36 -59.34 -31.39
CA ALA A 243 -12.49 -59.11 -32.31
C ALA A 243 -13.77 -59.40 -31.48
N SER A 244 -14.89 -58.82 -31.92
CA SER A 244 -16.29 -59.25 -31.75
C SER A 244 -16.90 -59.27 -30.34
N ALA A 245 -17.86 -58.38 -30.02
CA ALA A 245 -19.28 -58.37 -30.39
C ALA A 245 -20.14 -59.27 -29.47
N ASP A 246 -20.99 -58.66 -28.65
CA ASP A 246 -22.45 -58.82 -28.79
C ASP A 246 -23.21 -57.76 -27.98
N ALA A 247 -24.40 -57.40 -28.45
CA ALA A 247 -25.27 -56.37 -27.90
C ALA A 247 -26.37 -56.97 -27.03
N GLN A 248 -26.70 -56.35 -25.89
CA GLN A 248 -28.11 -56.08 -25.54
C GLN A 248 -28.29 -55.08 -24.39
N LYS A 249 -29.33 -54.27 -24.56
CA LYS A 249 -29.82 -53.17 -23.72
C LYS A 249 -29.90 -53.48 -22.23
N GLY A 250 -29.27 -52.63 -21.43
CA GLY A 250 -29.64 -52.32 -20.06
C GLY A 250 -29.71 -50.79 -19.90
N VAL A 251 -30.73 -50.31 -19.22
CA VAL A 251 -30.89 -48.94 -18.66
C VAL A 251 -29.54 -48.42 -18.12
N PRO A 252 -29.19 -47.11 -18.13
CA PRO A 252 -28.04 -46.64 -17.36
C PRO A 252 -28.35 -46.84 -15.87
N THR A 253 -27.97 -48.02 -15.39
CA THR A 253 -27.66 -48.34 -14.00
C THR A 253 -26.45 -47.50 -13.59
N SER A 254 -26.44 -47.13 -12.31
CA SER A 254 -25.29 -46.97 -11.41
C SER A 254 -23.93 -46.60 -12.03
N PRO A 255 -23.21 -45.59 -11.50
CA PRO A 255 -21.84 -45.31 -11.92
C PRO A 255 -21.03 -46.62 -11.94
N GLU A 256 -20.25 -46.82 -13.01
CA GLU A 256 -19.47 -48.03 -13.27
C GLU A 256 -18.76 -48.50 -11.98
N ASP A 257 -19.00 -49.75 -11.56
CA ASP A 257 -18.26 -50.36 -10.45
C ASP A 257 -16.82 -50.57 -10.91
N THR A 258 -15.98 -49.59 -10.60
CA THR A 258 -14.56 -49.56 -10.96
C THR A 258 -13.75 -50.65 -10.28
N GLY A 259 -14.35 -51.42 -9.35
CA GLY A 259 -13.71 -52.38 -8.46
C GLY A 259 -12.98 -51.72 -7.29
N TYR A 260 -12.87 -50.39 -7.30
CA TYR A 260 -12.36 -49.58 -6.20
C TYR A 260 -13.54 -49.12 -5.35
N ASN A 261 -13.72 -49.76 -4.19
CA ASN A 261 -14.75 -49.40 -3.22
C ASN A 261 -14.13 -49.35 -1.81
N GLY A 262 -14.69 -48.52 -0.94
CA GLY A 262 -14.24 -48.39 0.43
C GLY A 262 -15.14 -47.48 1.23
N PHE A 263 -14.91 -47.44 2.53
CA PHE A 263 -15.64 -46.57 3.44
C PHE A 263 -14.77 -46.13 4.60
N LEU A 264 -15.13 -45.00 5.22
CA LEU A 264 -14.51 -44.54 6.46
C LEU A 264 -14.90 -45.49 7.61
N LEU A 265 -13.92 -46.17 8.19
CA LEU A 265 -14.12 -47.10 9.31
C LEU A 265 -14.15 -46.36 10.66
N MET A 266 -13.21 -45.44 10.88
CA MET A 266 -13.12 -44.63 12.09
C MET A 266 -12.28 -43.37 11.88
N LYS A 267 -12.48 -42.38 12.74
CA LYS A 267 -11.67 -41.18 12.87
C LYS A 267 -11.32 -40.92 14.34
N SER A 268 -10.16 -40.33 14.62
CA SER A 268 -9.67 -40.10 15.99
C SER A 268 -10.50 -39.08 16.79
N ALA A 269 -11.28 -38.23 16.12
CA ALA A 269 -12.15 -37.23 16.73
C ALA A 269 -13.55 -37.27 16.11
N LYS A 270 -14.59 -37.13 16.94
CA LYS A 270 -15.98 -36.99 16.47
C LYS A 270 -16.31 -35.55 16.06
N SER A 271 -15.71 -34.59 16.74
CA SER A 271 -15.73 -33.15 16.49
C SER A 271 -14.49 -32.53 17.14
N VAL A 272 -14.17 -31.30 16.78
CA VAL A 272 -13.10 -30.50 17.42
C VAL A 272 -13.61 -29.11 17.74
N SER A 273 -13.13 -28.54 18.85
CA SER A 273 -13.40 -27.17 19.27
C SER A 273 -12.05 -26.48 19.43
N VAL A 274 -11.77 -25.53 18.55
CA VAL A 274 -10.44 -24.93 18.34
C VAL A 274 -10.58 -23.43 18.09
N ARG A 275 -9.47 -22.68 18.17
CA ARG A 275 -9.46 -21.28 17.74
C ARG A 275 -9.29 -21.19 16.22
N ALA A 276 -9.61 -20.05 15.64
CA ALA A 276 -9.43 -19.84 14.20
C ALA A 276 -7.95 -19.98 13.79
N ASN A 277 -7.70 -20.52 12.59
CA ASN A 277 -6.38 -20.84 12.01
C ASN A 277 -5.52 -21.88 12.79
N GLU A 278 -6.02 -22.41 13.90
CA GLU A 278 -5.37 -23.46 14.68
C GLU A 278 -5.27 -24.76 13.87
N GLU A 279 -4.18 -25.50 14.06
CA GLU A 279 -3.95 -26.77 13.37
C GLU A 279 -4.75 -27.88 14.02
N VAL A 280 -5.56 -28.56 13.22
CA VAL A 280 -6.31 -29.75 13.59
C VAL A 280 -5.63 -30.95 12.95
N SER A 281 -5.13 -31.86 13.77
CA SER A 281 -4.62 -33.15 13.32
C SER A 281 -5.55 -34.28 13.73
N ILE A 282 -6.03 -35.05 12.76
CA ILE A 282 -6.83 -36.25 12.99
C ILE A 282 -6.23 -37.45 12.25
N ARG A 283 -6.54 -38.64 12.74
CA ARG A 283 -6.25 -39.90 12.05
C ARG A 283 -7.57 -40.49 11.55
N ALA A 284 -7.66 -40.73 10.25
CA ALA A 284 -8.77 -41.43 9.61
C ALA A 284 -8.33 -42.85 9.21
N SER A 285 -9.21 -43.83 9.36
CA SER A 285 -8.97 -45.21 8.91
C SER A 285 -10.00 -45.59 7.86
N PHE A 286 -9.55 -45.97 6.68
CA PHE A 286 -10.41 -46.38 5.56
C PHE A 286 -10.29 -47.87 5.33
N LYS A 287 -11.41 -48.55 5.10
CA LYS A 287 -11.41 -49.97 4.75
C LYS A 287 -11.62 -50.12 3.24
N ASN A 288 -10.75 -50.89 2.59
CA ASN A 288 -10.99 -51.33 1.23
C ASN A 288 -12.10 -52.38 1.23
N SER A 289 -13.26 -52.05 0.68
CA SER A 289 -14.40 -52.95 0.52
C SER A 289 -14.62 -53.39 -0.93
N GLY A 290 -13.75 -52.96 -1.83
CA GLY A 290 -13.77 -53.32 -3.25
C GLY A 290 -13.10 -54.66 -3.53
N THR A 291 -12.92 -54.93 -4.82
CA THR A 291 -12.28 -56.14 -5.34
C THR A 291 -10.85 -55.89 -5.81
N LYS A 292 -10.46 -54.63 -6.00
CA LYS A 292 -9.10 -54.23 -6.38
C LYS A 292 -8.27 -53.77 -5.17
N THR A 293 -6.99 -54.10 -5.20
CA THR A 293 -5.98 -53.57 -4.27
C THR A 293 -5.72 -52.10 -4.58
N TRP A 294 -5.60 -51.27 -3.55
CA TRP A 294 -5.24 -49.85 -3.70
C TRP A 294 -3.72 -49.71 -3.77
N SER A 295 -3.23 -48.99 -4.78
CA SER A 295 -1.80 -48.77 -5.01
C SER A 295 -1.36 -47.32 -4.80
N ALA A 296 -2.31 -46.39 -4.83
CA ALA A 296 -2.15 -45.01 -4.45
C ALA A 296 -3.45 -44.44 -3.87
N TYR A 297 -3.34 -43.43 -3.01
CA TYR A 297 -4.49 -42.61 -2.60
C TYR A 297 -4.17 -41.13 -2.62
N GLU A 298 -5.23 -40.33 -2.68
CA GLU A 298 -5.27 -38.91 -2.40
C GLU A 298 -6.48 -38.63 -1.48
N LEU A 299 -6.31 -37.74 -0.50
CA LEU A 299 -7.43 -37.12 0.22
C LEU A 299 -7.66 -35.73 -0.33
N VAL A 300 -8.81 -35.52 -0.96
CA VAL A 300 -9.17 -34.25 -1.63
C VAL A 300 -10.21 -33.52 -0.77
N PRO A 301 -10.03 -32.24 -0.43
CA PRO A 301 -11.05 -31.49 0.30
C PRO A 301 -12.34 -31.38 -0.53
N VAL A 302 -13.49 -31.58 0.12
CA VAL A 302 -14.80 -31.44 -0.51
C VAL A 302 -15.28 -30.00 -0.32
N VAL A 303 -15.30 -29.23 -1.41
CA VAL A 303 -15.86 -27.88 -1.42
C VAL A 303 -17.39 -27.99 -1.55
N SER A 304 -18.09 -28.25 -0.44
CA SER A 304 -19.56 -28.33 -0.47
C SER A 304 -20.20 -26.97 -0.10
N ALA A 305 -20.97 -26.46 -1.06
CA ALA A 305 -21.93 -25.37 -1.00
C ALA A 305 -22.45 -24.95 0.39
N LEU A 306 -21.72 -24.06 1.08
CA LEU A 306 -22.24 -23.06 2.03
C LEU A 306 -21.51 -21.72 1.81
N ALA A 307 -21.45 -21.30 0.55
CA ALA A 307 -21.31 -19.90 0.17
C ALA A 307 -22.64 -19.18 0.48
N SER A 308 -22.93 -18.97 1.76
CA SER A 308 -24.01 -18.08 2.19
C SER A 308 -23.69 -17.36 3.49
N VAL A 309 -22.42 -16.99 3.71
CA VAL A 309 -21.98 -15.77 4.41
C VAL A 309 -20.58 -15.41 3.91
N GLY A 310 -20.48 -14.78 2.74
CA GLY A 310 -19.50 -13.73 2.42
C GLY A 310 -17.99 -13.88 2.61
N ASP A 311 -17.39 -15.03 2.95
CA ASP A 311 -15.93 -15.23 2.95
C ASP A 311 -15.58 -16.70 2.64
N GLU A 312 -14.62 -16.93 1.73
CA GLU A 312 -14.17 -18.28 1.36
C GLU A 312 -13.53 -18.99 2.56
N VAL A 313 -14.08 -20.14 2.96
CA VAL A 313 -13.55 -20.96 4.04
C VAL A 313 -12.46 -21.89 3.49
N SER A 314 -11.20 -21.68 3.89
CA SER A 314 -10.07 -22.55 3.53
C SER A 314 -9.65 -23.43 4.71
N TYR A 315 -9.48 -24.73 4.46
CA TYR A 315 -8.90 -25.71 5.40
C TYR A 315 -7.43 -26.01 5.12
N TYR A 316 -6.82 -25.31 4.16
CA TYR A 316 -5.48 -25.60 3.67
C TYR A 316 -4.44 -25.63 4.81
N HIS A 317 -3.53 -26.60 4.74
CA HIS A 317 -2.37 -26.66 5.61
C HIS A 317 -1.09 -26.84 4.78
N PRO A 318 0.04 -26.18 5.11
CA PRO A 318 1.27 -26.26 4.32
C PRO A 318 1.89 -27.66 4.18
N SER A 319 1.50 -28.61 5.04
CA SER A 319 1.92 -30.01 4.90
C SER A 319 1.16 -30.77 3.81
N TRP A 320 0.14 -30.17 3.21
CA TRP A 320 -0.62 -30.79 2.13
C TRP A 320 0.26 -30.96 0.90
N THR A 321 0.06 -32.03 0.15
CA THR A 321 0.77 -32.26 -1.11
C THR A 321 0.53 -31.11 -2.10
N SER A 322 -0.67 -30.51 -2.06
CA SER A 322 -1.03 -29.27 -2.77
C SER A 322 -2.24 -28.60 -2.12
N ASN A 323 -2.66 -27.44 -2.62
CA ASN A 323 -3.92 -26.81 -2.19
C ASN A 323 -5.19 -27.61 -2.54
N GLN A 324 -5.08 -28.63 -3.39
CA GLN A 324 -6.18 -29.53 -3.80
C GLN A 324 -6.03 -30.95 -3.25
N ILE A 325 -4.89 -31.30 -2.64
CA ILE A 325 -4.60 -32.66 -2.16
C ILE A 325 -4.03 -32.57 -0.76
N ALA A 326 -4.84 -32.95 0.23
CA ALA A 326 -4.48 -32.83 1.64
C ALA A 326 -3.37 -33.77 2.07
N THR A 327 -3.34 -34.97 1.48
CA THR A 327 -2.26 -35.94 1.62
C THR A 327 -2.39 -36.99 0.54
N SER A 328 -1.29 -37.61 0.16
CA SER A 328 -1.22 -38.62 -0.90
C SER A 328 -0.13 -39.64 -0.60
N ALA A 329 -0.32 -40.88 -1.04
CA ALA A 329 0.71 -41.89 -1.02
C ALA A 329 0.70 -42.70 -2.32
N ASN A 330 1.88 -43.03 -2.83
CA ASN A 330 2.10 -43.83 -4.04
C ASN A 330 2.91 -45.08 -3.70
N GLY A 331 2.66 -46.19 -4.42
CA GLY A 331 3.41 -47.44 -4.25
C GLY A 331 3.05 -48.21 -2.98
N MET A 332 1.87 -47.96 -2.43
CA MET A 332 1.32 -48.67 -1.27
C MET A 332 0.54 -49.91 -1.68
N THR A 333 0.06 -50.70 -0.72
CA THR A 333 -0.72 -51.91 -1.00
C THR A 333 -1.79 -52.10 0.06
N VAL A 334 -3.03 -51.74 -0.27
CA VAL A 334 -4.20 -51.97 0.59
C VAL A 334 -5.09 -53.01 -0.08
N ALA A 335 -4.90 -54.28 0.29
CA ALA A 335 -5.68 -55.39 -0.28
C ALA A 335 -7.16 -55.30 0.11
N PRO A 336 -8.09 -55.90 -0.69
CA PRO A 336 -9.48 -56.05 -0.31
C PRO A 336 -9.65 -56.56 1.13
N GLY A 337 -10.49 -55.88 1.92
CA GLY A 337 -10.73 -56.18 3.33
C GLY A 337 -9.72 -55.56 4.30
N SER A 338 -8.61 -55.01 3.83
CA SER A 338 -7.58 -54.36 4.67
C SER A 338 -7.96 -52.90 5.00
N VAL A 339 -7.30 -52.35 6.03
CA VAL A 339 -7.53 -51.00 6.51
C VAL A 339 -6.27 -50.17 6.35
N GLU A 340 -6.42 -48.99 5.76
CA GLU A 340 -5.38 -47.97 5.67
C GLU A 340 -5.61 -46.88 6.72
N ARG A 341 -4.54 -46.39 7.33
CA ARG A 341 -4.60 -45.31 8.34
C ARG A 341 -3.88 -44.08 7.80
N ILE A 342 -4.62 -43.00 7.66
CA ILE A 342 -4.13 -41.75 7.07
C ILE A 342 -4.17 -40.67 8.15
N ASP A 343 -3.02 -40.05 8.39
CA ASP A 343 -2.91 -38.84 9.21
C ASP A 343 -3.23 -37.63 8.33
N LEU A 344 -4.13 -36.79 8.82
CA LEU A 344 -4.63 -35.61 8.14
C LEU A 344 -4.51 -34.42 9.08
N THR A 345 -3.74 -33.41 8.64
CA THR A 345 -3.60 -32.13 9.34
C THR A 345 -4.19 -31.04 8.47
N PHE A 346 -5.04 -30.18 9.03
CA PHE A 346 -5.69 -29.08 8.33
C PHE A 346 -5.83 -27.87 9.26
N ARG A 347 -6.12 -26.67 8.73
CA ARG A 347 -6.33 -25.47 9.56
C ARG A 347 -7.81 -25.19 9.78
N ALA A 348 -8.16 -24.77 11.00
CA ALA A 348 -9.50 -24.32 11.30
C ALA A 348 -9.82 -22.99 10.58
N PRO A 349 -11.06 -22.76 10.14
CA PRO A 349 -11.47 -21.53 9.46
C PRO A 349 -11.14 -20.25 10.24
N ASN A 350 -10.95 -19.14 9.51
CA ASN A 350 -10.53 -17.85 10.05
C ASN A 350 -11.63 -17.05 10.76
N LYS A 351 -12.86 -17.56 10.81
CA LYS A 351 -14.01 -16.93 11.47
C LYS A 351 -14.59 -17.88 12.52
N SER A 352 -15.09 -17.32 13.62
CA SER A 352 -15.85 -18.08 14.60
C SER A 352 -17.15 -18.56 14.00
N GLY A 353 -17.49 -19.81 14.25
CA GLY A 353 -18.63 -20.46 13.64
C GLY A 353 -18.53 -21.95 13.76
N ILE A 354 -19.58 -22.63 13.31
CA ILE A 354 -19.60 -24.08 13.22
C ILE A 354 -19.41 -24.43 11.75
N TYR A 355 -18.37 -25.20 11.47
CA TYR A 355 -18.00 -25.61 10.13
C TYR A 355 -17.91 -27.14 10.04
N THR A 356 -17.86 -27.66 8.81
CA THR A 356 -17.61 -29.08 8.57
C THR A 356 -16.43 -29.22 7.62
N ALA A 357 -15.31 -29.74 8.13
CA ALA A 357 -14.17 -30.10 7.30
C ALA A 357 -14.44 -31.45 6.64
N ALA A 358 -14.52 -31.48 5.31
CA ALA A 358 -14.88 -32.66 4.53
C ALA A 358 -13.74 -33.06 3.58
N PHE A 359 -13.35 -34.34 3.55
CA PHE A 359 -12.28 -34.87 2.70
C PHE A 359 -12.70 -36.17 2.03
N GLN A 360 -12.68 -36.19 0.70
CA GLN A 360 -13.02 -37.30 -0.15
C GLN A 360 -11.78 -38.16 -0.42
N LEU A 361 -11.87 -39.46 -0.16
CA LEU A 361 -10.85 -40.41 -0.59
C LEU A 361 -10.95 -40.65 -2.10
N VAL A 362 -9.82 -40.50 -2.79
CA VAL A 362 -9.60 -40.89 -4.17
C VAL A 362 -8.51 -41.96 -4.17
N VAL A 363 -8.75 -43.08 -4.83
CA VAL A 363 -7.82 -44.21 -4.91
C VAL A 363 -7.51 -44.49 -6.36
N ASP A 364 -6.23 -44.53 -6.72
CA ASP A 364 -5.78 -44.82 -8.08
C ASP A 364 -6.54 -44.00 -9.15
N GLY A 365 -6.78 -42.71 -8.85
CA GLY A 365 -7.52 -41.78 -9.71
C GLY A 365 -9.05 -41.91 -9.68
N THR A 366 -9.60 -42.79 -8.82
CA THR A 366 -11.05 -43.05 -8.70
C THR A 366 -11.61 -42.53 -7.37
N ILE A 367 -12.64 -41.68 -7.42
CA ILE A 367 -13.36 -41.21 -6.23
C ILE A 367 -14.10 -42.38 -5.57
N ILE A 368 -14.01 -42.50 -4.24
CA ILE A 368 -14.70 -43.54 -3.46
C ILE A 368 -15.89 -42.92 -2.71
N PRO A 369 -17.12 -42.98 -3.23
CA PRO A 369 -18.23 -42.14 -2.75
C PRO A 369 -18.54 -42.28 -1.25
N ASP A 370 -18.43 -43.49 -0.69
CA ASP A 370 -18.73 -43.77 0.72
C ASP A 370 -17.54 -43.56 1.68
N ALA A 371 -16.41 -43.09 1.16
CA ALA A 371 -15.18 -42.85 1.92
C ALA A 371 -14.90 -41.35 2.06
N VAL A 372 -15.81 -40.64 2.75
CA VAL A 372 -15.66 -39.22 3.09
C VAL A 372 -15.38 -39.07 4.58
N VAL A 373 -14.38 -38.25 4.92
CA VAL A 373 -14.15 -37.77 6.29
C VAL A 373 -14.86 -36.45 6.47
N GLU A 374 -15.96 -36.45 7.22
CA GLU A 374 -16.61 -35.23 7.68
C GLU A 374 -16.31 -35.01 9.17
N LEU A 375 -15.77 -33.84 9.52
CA LEU A 375 -15.47 -33.47 10.89
C LEU A 375 -16.11 -32.11 11.22
N PRO A 376 -17.07 -32.06 12.16
CA PRO A 376 -17.53 -30.79 12.72
C PRO A 376 -16.39 -30.07 13.45
N VAL A 377 -16.19 -28.81 13.09
CA VAL A 377 -15.18 -27.90 13.64
C VAL A 377 -15.92 -26.69 14.23
N GLU A 378 -15.95 -26.61 15.55
CA GLU A 378 -16.38 -25.39 16.24
C GLU A 378 -15.18 -24.45 16.37
N VAL A 379 -15.26 -23.31 15.71
CA VAL A 379 -14.27 -22.24 15.81
C VAL A 379 -14.74 -21.26 16.89
N THR A 380 -14.05 -21.28 18.02
CA THR A 380 -14.44 -20.59 19.26
C THR A 380 -14.20 -19.08 19.24
N SER A 381 -13.44 -18.57 18.27
CA SER A 381 -13.08 -17.14 18.12
C SER A 381 -12.65 -16.83 16.68
N ASN A 382 -12.94 -15.63 16.16
CA ASN A 382 -12.42 -15.18 14.86
C ASN A 382 -10.89 -15.11 14.88
N ALA A 383 -10.25 -15.38 13.74
CA ALA A 383 -8.82 -15.10 13.58
C ALA A 383 -8.62 -13.59 13.56
N ALA A 384 -7.59 -13.12 14.27
CA ALA A 384 -6.97 -11.85 13.88
C ALA A 384 -6.51 -12.01 12.42
N GLN A 385 -6.82 -11.05 11.55
CA GLN A 385 -6.53 -11.14 10.11
C GLN A 385 -5.05 -11.51 9.87
N LEU A 386 -4.83 -12.75 9.44
CA LEU A 386 -3.59 -13.21 8.80
C LEU A 386 -3.77 -12.97 7.30
N LEU A 387 -2.80 -12.29 6.69
CA LEU A 387 -2.70 -12.13 5.25
C LEU A 387 -2.05 -13.41 4.69
N ASP A 388 -2.68 -14.00 3.67
CA ASP A 388 -2.26 -15.26 3.07
C ASP A 388 -0.94 -15.08 2.29
N ALA A 389 0.10 -15.76 2.77
CA ALA A 389 1.45 -15.91 2.22
C ALA A 389 2.49 -14.81 2.56
N PRO A 390 3.71 -15.20 2.99
CA PRO A 390 4.81 -14.28 3.22
C PRO A 390 5.21 -13.56 1.92
N LYS A 391 4.96 -12.24 1.84
CA LYS A 391 5.37 -11.36 0.73
C LYS A 391 6.88 -11.20 0.74
N LYS A 392 7.54 -11.33 -0.42
CA LYS A 392 8.98 -11.09 -0.60
C LYS A 392 9.21 -9.60 -0.96
N ILE A 393 9.57 -8.75 -0.01
CA ILE A 393 10.09 -7.39 -0.24
C ILE A 393 11.51 -7.50 -0.81
N ALA A 394 11.74 -6.87 -1.97
CA ALA A 394 13.10 -6.69 -2.46
C ALA A 394 13.82 -5.67 -1.56
N PRO A 395 15.07 -5.91 -1.13
CA PRO A 395 15.84 -4.88 -0.47
C PRO A 395 15.94 -3.66 -1.40
N LEU A 396 15.76 -2.47 -0.83
CA LEU A 396 15.91 -1.18 -1.52
C LEU A 396 17.28 -1.17 -2.22
N THR A 397 17.28 -1.32 -3.54
CA THR A 397 18.52 -1.37 -4.31
C THR A 397 19.10 0.03 -4.42
N GLN A 398 20.31 0.14 -3.91
CA GLN A 398 21.15 1.33 -3.87
C GLN A 398 21.50 1.75 -5.29
N THR A 399 21.09 2.94 -5.69
CA THR A 399 21.52 3.54 -6.95
C THR A 399 22.47 4.69 -6.65
N VAL A 400 23.61 4.70 -7.33
CA VAL A 400 24.58 5.79 -7.31
C VAL A 400 24.06 6.88 -8.24
N TYR A 401 23.83 8.10 -7.74
CA TYR A 401 23.25 9.20 -8.52
C TYR A 401 24.22 10.38 -8.68
N ARG A 402 24.19 10.99 -9.87
CA ARG A 402 24.80 12.30 -10.20
C ARG A 402 23.78 13.16 -10.94
N GLU A 403 23.78 14.46 -10.61
CA GLU A 403 23.25 15.65 -11.31
C GLU A 403 21.81 15.63 -11.85
N GLY A 404 20.96 16.54 -11.36
CA GLY A 404 19.72 16.96 -12.05
C GLY A 404 18.54 15.98 -12.13
N VAL A 405 18.64 14.79 -11.54
CA VAL A 405 17.56 13.78 -11.59
C VAL A 405 16.56 14.01 -10.46
N GLN A 406 15.28 14.20 -10.80
CA GLN A 406 14.18 14.05 -9.84
C GLN A 406 14.23 12.62 -9.28
N ILE A 407 14.37 12.49 -7.97
CA ILE A 407 14.36 11.22 -7.25
C ILE A 407 12.97 11.01 -6.63
N GLU A 408 12.61 9.76 -6.34
CA GLU A 408 11.50 9.51 -5.42
C GLU A 408 11.84 10.09 -4.04
N GLU A 409 10.83 10.59 -3.32
CA GLU A 409 11.02 11.12 -1.97
C GLU A 409 11.75 10.08 -1.09
N PRO A 410 12.93 10.41 -0.53
CA PRO A 410 13.68 9.48 0.30
C PRO A 410 12.90 9.07 1.55
N ARG A 411 12.99 7.79 1.90
CA ARG A 411 12.60 7.29 3.24
C ARG A 411 13.83 7.17 4.11
N VAL A 412 13.90 7.98 5.17
CA VAL A 412 15.03 8.04 6.09
C VAL A 412 14.81 7.14 7.30
N ARG A 413 15.90 6.56 7.81
CA ARG A 413 15.88 5.66 8.97
C ARG A 413 16.56 6.32 10.16
N VAL A 414 15.77 6.69 11.17
CA VAL A 414 16.24 7.46 12.33
C VAL A 414 16.31 6.56 13.56
N GLY A 415 17.51 6.37 14.12
CA GLY A 415 17.70 5.70 15.40
C GLY A 415 17.16 6.57 16.54
N ILE A 416 16.01 6.18 17.10
CA ILE A 416 15.34 6.88 18.21
C ILE A 416 16.10 6.64 19.52
N GLU A 417 16.44 5.38 19.79
CA GLU A 417 17.12 4.96 21.00
C GLU A 417 17.81 3.60 20.82
N ILE A 418 18.82 3.37 21.66
CA ILE A 418 19.42 2.05 21.84
C ILE A 418 18.61 1.35 22.92
N LEU A 419 18.03 0.21 22.59
CA LEU A 419 17.20 -0.56 23.49
C LEU A 419 18.05 -1.39 24.46
N GLU A 420 17.91 -1.09 25.75
CA GLU A 420 18.44 -1.90 26.86
C GLU A 420 17.37 -2.79 27.49
N ALA A 421 16.10 -2.54 27.17
CA ALA A 421 14.93 -3.25 27.68
C ALA A 421 13.90 -3.48 26.56
N VAL A 422 12.75 -4.03 26.93
CA VAL A 422 11.62 -4.25 26.02
C VAL A 422 11.08 -2.90 25.55
N ALA A 423 10.97 -2.71 24.23
CA ALA A 423 10.24 -1.59 23.66
C ALA A 423 8.75 -1.89 23.72
N VAL A 424 7.97 -0.95 24.24
CA VAL A 424 6.52 -1.06 24.39
C VAL A 424 5.88 0.11 23.66
N PHE A 425 4.98 -0.18 22.73
CA PHE A 425 4.27 0.84 21.97
C PHE A 425 2.86 0.41 21.56
N THR A 426 2.02 1.40 21.27
CA THR A 426 0.70 1.27 20.64
C THR A 426 0.66 2.12 19.38
N ALA A 427 -0.39 1.98 18.56
CA ALA A 427 -0.65 2.90 17.45
C ALA A 427 -2.13 3.31 17.42
N ASN A 428 -2.43 4.49 16.85
CA ASN A 428 -3.80 4.98 16.68
C ASN A 428 -4.58 4.30 15.53
N THR A 429 -3.90 3.56 14.68
CA THR A 429 -4.49 2.75 13.60
C THR A 429 -3.97 1.31 13.69
N ASP A 430 -4.49 0.42 12.85
CA ASP A 430 -3.90 -0.93 12.74
C ASP A 430 -2.44 -0.84 12.25
N VAL A 431 -1.65 -1.85 12.63
CA VAL A 431 -0.22 -1.95 12.34
C VAL A 431 0.08 -3.32 11.76
N THR A 432 0.76 -3.34 10.62
CA THR A 432 1.27 -4.58 10.03
C THR A 432 2.65 -4.89 10.61
N VAL A 433 2.79 -6.04 11.27
CA VAL A 433 4.09 -6.54 11.77
C VAL A 433 4.74 -7.36 10.68
N VAL A 434 5.92 -6.95 10.27
CA VAL A 434 6.68 -7.51 9.16
C VAL A 434 8.00 -8.06 9.67
N GLU A 435 8.37 -9.28 9.27
CA GLU A 435 9.62 -9.93 9.65
C GLU A 435 10.60 -10.00 8.47
N SER A 436 11.87 -9.67 8.73
CA SER A 436 13.01 -9.64 7.79
C SER A 436 13.02 -8.47 6.79
N GLU A 437 14.17 -8.26 6.13
CA GLU A 437 14.31 -7.29 5.01
C GLU A 437 13.36 -7.60 3.86
N VAL A 438 12.96 -8.86 3.82
CA VAL A 438 12.19 -9.46 2.76
C VAL A 438 10.70 -9.44 3.10
N GLY A 439 10.26 -8.76 4.16
CA GLY A 439 8.90 -8.25 4.18
C GLY A 439 7.78 -9.22 4.49
N TYR A 440 8.07 -10.27 5.25
CA TYR A 440 7.06 -11.25 5.58
C TYR A 440 6.08 -10.68 6.60
N GLU A 441 4.93 -10.22 6.12
CA GLU A 441 3.80 -9.85 6.97
C GLU A 441 3.43 -11.05 7.87
N ARG A 442 3.46 -10.82 9.17
CA ARG A 442 3.20 -11.85 10.19
C ARG A 442 1.86 -11.65 10.86
N PHE A 443 1.58 -10.41 11.25
CA PHE A 443 0.41 -10.06 12.05
C PHE A 443 -0.11 -8.70 11.64
N VAL A 444 -1.42 -8.49 11.77
CA VAL A 444 -2.00 -7.16 11.84
C VAL A 444 -2.43 -6.93 13.29
N ILE A 445 -1.89 -5.91 13.92
CA ILE A 445 -2.18 -5.51 15.29
C ILE A 445 -3.23 -4.41 15.24
N PRO A 446 -4.42 -4.61 15.86
CA PRO A 446 -5.46 -3.60 15.89
C PRO A 446 -5.00 -2.29 16.54
N ALA A 447 -5.61 -1.18 16.09
CA ALA A 447 -5.45 0.12 16.72
C ALA A 447 -5.60 0.04 18.26
N GLY A 448 -4.68 0.70 18.98
CA GLY A 448 -4.66 0.78 20.44
C GLY A 448 -4.12 -0.46 21.16
N GLN A 449 -3.92 -1.59 20.46
CA GLN A 449 -3.37 -2.79 21.08
C GLN A 449 -1.88 -2.62 21.40
N VAL A 450 -1.49 -3.07 22.60
CA VAL A 450 -0.10 -2.98 23.08
C VAL A 450 0.78 -3.97 22.34
N MET A 451 1.93 -3.49 21.87
CA MET A 451 3.00 -4.24 21.24
C MET A 451 4.25 -4.15 22.11
N GLU A 452 4.81 -5.30 22.48
CA GLU A 452 6.06 -5.43 23.21
C GLU A 452 7.06 -6.17 22.34
N VAL A 453 8.26 -5.62 22.17
CA VAL A 453 9.31 -6.26 21.36
C VAL A 453 10.68 -6.06 21.97
N ASN A 454 11.48 -7.12 21.98
CA ASN A 454 12.88 -7.05 22.38
C ASN A 454 13.74 -8.05 21.61
N PHE A 455 15.04 -7.77 21.52
CA PHE A 455 16.05 -8.74 21.09
C PHE A 455 16.76 -9.30 22.33
N ASN A 456 16.78 -10.62 22.50
CA ASN A 456 17.32 -11.27 23.70
C ASN A 456 18.79 -11.70 23.57
N GLY A 457 19.51 -11.17 22.58
CA GLY A 457 20.87 -11.59 22.22
C GLY A 457 20.93 -12.66 21.14
N SER A 458 19.82 -13.31 20.81
CA SER A 458 19.76 -14.33 19.74
C SER A 458 18.50 -14.25 18.88
N LYS A 459 17.35 -13.95 19.47
CA LYS A 459 16.04 -13.91 18.82
C LYS A 459 15.33 -12.62 19.18
N TYR A 460 14.44 -12.20 18.30
CA TYR A 460 13.44 -11.18 18.58
C TYR A 460 12.23 -11.85 19.22
N VAL A 461 11.78 -11.33 20.35
CA VAL A 461 10.57 -11.79 21.03
C VAL A 461 9.57 -10.65 20.93
N PHE A 462 8.42 -10.95 20.32
CA PHE A 462 7.31 -10.03 20.16
C PHE A 462 6.08 -10.56 20.90
N LYS A 463 5.38 -9.67 21.60
CA LYS A 463 4.13 -9.97 22.28
C LYS A 463 3.09 -8.89 22.00
N SER A 464 1.85 -9.32 21.80
CA SER A 464 0.71 -8.41 21.70
C SER A 464 -0.60 -9.15 21.96
N GLY A 465 -1.28 -8.84 23.08
CA GLY A 465 -2.43 -9.63 23.52
C GLY A 465 -2.04 -11.10 23.73
N ASP A 466 -2.73 -12.02 23.05
CA ASP A 466 -2.43 -13.46 23.08
C ASP A 466 -1.30 -13.88 22.12
N ILE A 467 -0.79 -12.94 21.29
CA ILE A 467 0.29 -13.21 20.36
C ILE A 467 1.61 -13.26 21.12
N LEU A 468 2.34 -14.37 20.97
CA LEU A 468 3.74 -14.51 21.32
C LEU A 468 4.48 -15.03 20.09
N HIS A 469 5.35 -14.21 19.51
CA HIS A 469 6.16 -14.55 18.34
C HIS A 469 7.63 -14.50 18.68
N VAL A 470 8.38 -15.50 18.23
CA VAL A 470 9.84 -15.54 18.36
C VAL A 470 10.42 -15.61 16.95
N ALA A 471 11.16 -14.57 16.57
CA ALA A 471 11.69 -14.39 15.24
C ALA A 471 13.22 -14.48 15.24
N ASP A 472 13.75 -15.07 14.16
CA ASP A 472 15.19 -15.04 13.84
C ASP A 472 15.61 -13.72 13.21
N SER A 473 14.66 -13.05 12.54
CA SER A 473 14.89 -11.79 11.85
C SER A 473 14.25 -10.63 12.60
N PHE A 474 14.72 -9.42 12.30
CA PHE A 474 14.19 -8.19 12.88
C PHE A 474 12.71 -7.98 12.52
N LEU A 475 12.04 -7.17 13.32
CA LEU A 475 10.63 -6.86 13.19
C LEU A 475 10.43 -5.38 12.83
N ARG A 476 9.61 -5.14 11.81
CA ARG A 476 9.09 -3.83 11.42
C ARG A 476 7.61 -3.76 11.76
N PHE A 477 7.15 -2.56 12.07
CA PHE A 477 5.80 -2.25 12.50
C PHE A 477 5.32 -1.12 11.60
N GLU A 478 4.66 -1.50 10.52
CA GLU A 478 4.27 -0.60 9.43
C GLU A 478 2.84 -0.10 9.67
N GLY A 479 2.68 1.20 9.74
CA GLY A 479 1.37 1.81 9.88
C GLY A 479 0.48 1.56 8.66
N LYS A 480 -0.82 1.36 8.89
CA LYS A 480 -1.79 1.11 7.82
C LYS A 480 -1.88 2.23 6.80
N ASN A 481 -1.67 3.48 7.21
CA ASN A 481 -1.80 4.65 6.35
C ASN A 481 -0.99 5.85 6.86
N GLU A 482 -1.11 6.98 6.18
CA GLU A 482 -0.37 8.20 6.50
C GLU A 482 -0.71 8.83 7.84
N ASP A 483 -1.88 8.51 8.41
CA ASP A 483 -2.36 8.97 9.71
C ASP A 483 -1.84 8.13 10.88
N THR A 484 -1.11 7.04 10.61
CA THR A 484 -0.58 6.18 11.66
C THR A 484 0.47 6.91 12.50
N VAL A 485 0.21 6.95 13.80
CA VAL A 485 1.06 7.49 14.86
C VAL A 485 1.21 6.41 15.93
N PHE A 486 2.45 5.99 16.15
CA PHE A 486 2.86 5.16 17.26
C PHE A 486 3.05 5.99 18.52
N THR A 487 2.72 5.43 19.67
CA THR A 487 3.07 5.96 21.01
C THR A 487 3.95 4.95 21.72
N ILE A 488 5.18 5.33 22.04
CA ILE A 488 6.19 4.48 22.68
C ILE A 488 6.11 4.66 24.19
N SER A 489 5.32 3.82 24.85
CA SER A 489 5.07 3.91 26.29
C SER A 489 6.26 3.49 27.16
N SER A 490 7.22 2.75 26.61
CA SER A 490 8.49 2.45 27.29
C SER A 490 9.50 3.61 27.28
N ARG A 491 9.16 4.73 26.63
CA ARG A 491 10.02 5.91 26.49
C ARG A 491 9.35 7.14 27.09
N ASP A 492 10.12 7.85 27.92
CA ASP A 492 9.77 9.18 28.42
C ASP A 492 10.75 10.23 27.87
N ASP A 493 10.24 11.13 27.04
CA ASP A 493 10.94 12.31 26.53
C ASP A 493 10.21 13.57 27.01
N ILE A 494 10.21 13.74 28.33
CA ILE A 494 9.46 14.81 29.01
C ILE A 494 10.23 16.12 28.92
N ARG A 495 9.59 17.16 28.38
CA ARG A 495 10.25 18.47 28.19
C ARG A 495 10.56 19.14 29.52
N SER A 496 11.79 19.65 29.65
CA SER A 496 12.25 20.33 30.87
C SER A 496 11.42 21.58 31.18
N TRP A 497 10.98 22.29 30.15
CA TRP A 497 10.19 23.52 30.22
C TRP A 497 8.67 23.29 30.25
N ASN A 498 8.19 22.09 29.92
CA ASN A 498 6.79 21.71 30.07
C ASN A 498 6.63 20.22 30.36
N LYS A 499 6.36 19.89 31.63
CA LYS A 499 6.24 18.51 32.11
C LYS A 499 5.00 17.77 31.64
N SER A 500 4.03 18.45 31.02
CA SER A 500 2.86 17.79 30.43
C SER A 500 3.12 17.27 29.01
N LEU A 501 4.25 17.62 28.39
CA LEU A 501 4.62 17.17 27.05
C LEU A 501 5.58 15.99 27.14
N ASN A 502 5.24 14.90 26.45
CA ASN A 502 6.09 13.72 26.28
C ASN A 502 6.27 13.45 24.78
N ASP A 503 7.50 13.58 24.28
CA ASP A 503 7.84 13.35 22.88
C ASP A 503 8.14 11.86 22.61
N ASN A 504 7.12 11.04 22.78
CA ASN A 504 7.16 9.60 22.57
C ASN A 504 6.24 9.13 21.43
N THR A 505 5.87 10.03 20.51
CA THR A 505 4.98 9.72 19.39
C THR A 505 5.68 9.84 18.04
N PHE A 506 5.47 8.88 17.13
CA PHE A 506 6.23 8.75 15.88
C PHE A 506 5.33 8.27 14.73
N ARG A 507 5.54 8.78 13.51
CA ARG A 507 4.72 8.42 12.34
C ARG A 507 5.25 7.19 11.61
N ASP A 508 4.37 6.63 10.78
CA ASP A 508 4.71 5.72 9.67
C ASP A 508 5.20 4.34 10.12
N THR A 509 6.50 4.13 10.34
CA THR A 509 7.05 2.79 10.63
C THR A 509 8.01 2.82 11.81
N LEU A 510 7.83 1.89 12.76
CA LEU A 510 8.85 1.55 13.76
C LEU A 510 9.55 0.24 13.39
N GLU A 511 10.83 0.11 13.72
CA GLU A 511 11.59 -1.11 13.51
C GLU A 511 12.49 -1.37 14.70
N VAL A 512 12.54 -2.62 15.18
CA VAL A 512 13.48 -3.06 16.20
C VAL A 512 14.54 -3.93 15.56
N ARG A 513 15.77 -3.44 15.53
CA ARG A 513 16.86 -4.07 14.77
C ARG A 513 18.16 -4.15 15.56
N PHE A 514 18.62 -5.38 15.74
CA PHE A 514 19.94 -5.67 16.25
C PHE A 514 21.00 -5.33 15.21
N ASN A 515 22.05 -4.66 15.68
CA ASN A 515 23.24 -4.30 14.94
C ASN A 515 24.40 -5.13 15.50
N ASN A 516 24.93 -6.01 14.65
CA ASN A 516 26.05 -6.89 14.97
C ASN A 516 27.42 -6.21 14.92
N VAL A 517 27.56 -5.06 14.23
CA VAL A 517 28.82 -4.30 14.12
C VAL A 517 29.18 -3.63 15.45
N LYS A 518 28.16 -3.17 16.19
CA LYS A 518 28.32 -2.41 17.44
C LYS A 518 27.64 -3.07 18.64
N ASP A 519 27.18 -4.31 18.46
CA ASP A 519 26.53 -5.15 19.48
C ASP A 519 25.46 -4.39 20.28
N ARG A 520 24.47 -3.86 19.57
CA ARG A 520 23.38 -3.10 20.18
C ARG A 520 22.09 -3.21 19.38
N THR A 521 20.95 -3.00 20.03
CA THR A 521 19.65 -3.01 19.37
C THR A 521 19.14 -1.59 19.22
N TRP A 522 18.77 -1.20 18.00
CA TRP A 522 18.15 0.08 17.71
C TRP A 522 16.63 -0.04 17.69
N LEU A 523 15.95 0.94 18.29
CA LEU A 523 14.60 1.32 17.90
C LEU A 523 14.72 2.40 16.82
N ILE A 524 14.17 2.11 15.65
CA ILE A 524 14.32 2.92 14.44
C ILE A 524 12.94 3.42 14.03
N ASN A 525 12.83 4.70 13.66
CA ASN A 525 11.69 5.23 12.94
C ASN A 525 12.06 5.41 11.46
N GLU A 526 11.35 4.71 10.58
CA GLU A 526 11.47 4.86 9.13
C GLU A 526 10.26 5.60 8.58
N LEU A 527 10.50 6.67 7.83
CA LEU A 527 9.45 7.53 7.30
C LEU A 527 9.96 8.37 6.11
N PRO A 528 9.05 8.89 5.26
CA PRO A 528 9.40 9.84 4.22
C PRO A 528 10.09 11.07 4.82
N ILE A 529 11.10 11.59 4.13
CA ILE A 529 11.97 12.66 4.63
C ILE A 529 11.18 13.92 4.97
N GLU A 530 10.09 14.24 4.26
CA GLU A 530 9.27 15.40 4.59
C GLU A 530 8.53 15.20 5.92
N LYS A 531 8.09 13.97 6.24
CA LYS A 531 7.50 13.66 7.55
C LYS A 531 8.55 13.67 8.66
N TYR A 532 9.78 13.23 8.38
CA TYR A 532 10.89 13.35 9.32
C TYR A 532 11.18 14.81 9.69
N LEU A 533 11.25 15.69 8.69
CA LEU A 533 11.54 17.11 8.89
C LEU A 533 10.49 17.81 9.74
N ARG A 534 9.20 17.46 9.59
CA ARG A 534 8.12 17.96 10.46
C ARG A 534 8.36 17.66 11.95
N GLY A 535 9.04 16.55 12.25
CA GLY A 535 9.34 16.12 13.62
C GLY A 535 10.68 16.62 14.20
N ILE A 536 11.46 17.41 13.45
CA ILE A 536 12.69 18.04 13.96
C ILE A 536 12.33 19.17 14.95
N ASP A 537 13.09 19.28 16.06
CA ASP A 537 12.92 20.23 17.17
C ASP A 537 14.19 21.04 17.44
N GLU A 538 14.61 21.83 16.45
CA GLU A 538 15.80 22.67 16.56
C GLU A 538 15.49 24.16 16.69
N THR A 539 14.21 24.52 16.59
CA THR A 539 13.75 25.90 16.70
C THR A 539 12.33 25.99 17.25
N SER A 540 11.97 27.17 17.75
CA SER A 540 10.60 27.54 18.10
C SER A 540 9.73 27.76 16.87
N ASP A 541 8.41 27.70 17.05
CA ASP A 541 7.40 27.95 16.02
C ASP A 541 7.18 29.43 15.67
N TYR A 542 7.77 30.35 16.44
CA TYR A 542 7.49 31.79 16.34
C TYR A 542 8.52 32.59 15.53
N ALA A 543 9.52 31.91 14.97
CA ALA A 543 10.52 32.58 14.15
C ALA A 543 9.96 32.92 12.75
N PRO A 544 10.58 33.87 12.01
CA PRO A 544 10.13 34.24 10.68
C PRO A 544 10.09 33.05 9.71
N GLU A 545 9.15 33.09 8.77
CA GLU A 545 8.95 32.03 7.77
C GLU A 545 10.22 31.73 6.98
N GLU A 546 10.93 32.76 6.51
CA GLU A 546 12.17 32.61 5.74
C GLU A 546 13.30 31.98 6.56
N TYR A 547 13.32 32.20 7.88
CA TYR A 547 14.24 31.51 8.77
C TYR A 547 13.88 30.02 8.91
N HIS A 548 12.61 29.68 9.06
CA HIS A 548 12.19 28.27 9.06
C HIS A 548 12.53 27.59 7.74
N LYS A 549 12.21 28.21 6.59
CA LYS A 549 12.58 27.68 5.26
C LYS A 549 14.09 27.45 5.14
N THR A 550 14.90 28.39 5.63
CA THR A 550 16.37 28.28 5.62
C THR A 550 16.85 27.07 6.43
N LEU A 551 16.42 26.98 7.70
CA LEU A 551 16.87 25.94 8.61
C LEU A 551 16.43 24.55 8.13
N TYR A 552 15.16 24.42 7.71
CA TYR A 552 14.60 23.12 7.30
C TYR A 552 15.05 22.68 5.90
N THR A 553 15.41 23.60 5.00
CA THR A 553 16.11 23.25 3.74
C THR A 553 17.53 22.75 4.02
N SER A 554 18.23 23.35 5.00
CA SER A 554 19.54 22.86 5.45
C SER A 554 19.42 21.48 6.10
N ALA A 555 18.41 21.30 6.95
CA ALA A 555 18.12 20.02 7.59
C ALA A 555 17.78 18.92 6.56
N ARG A 556 16.94 19.22 5.56
CA ARG A 556 16.60 18.33 4.44
C ARG A 556 17.85 17.92 3.66
N THR A 557 18.72 18.87 3.38
CA THR A 557 19.97 18.62 2.65
C THR A 557 20.91 17.71 3.46
N TYR A 558 21.07 17.95 4.77
CA TYR A 558 21.85 17.08 5.64
C TYR A 558 21.28 15.65 5.68
N ALA A 559 19.98 15.51 5.87
CA ALA A 559 19.29 14.22 5.90
C ALA A 559 19.41 13.47 4.56
N THR A 560 19.30 14.20 3.44
CA THR A 560 19.51 13.65 2.09
C THR A 560 20.95 13.16 1.92
N TYR A 561 21.95 13.96 2.29
CA TYR A 561 23.36 13.55 2.25
C TYR A 561 23.63 12.30 3.12
N ALA A 562 23.06 12.25 4.33
CA ALA A 562 23.22 11.11 5.23
C ALA A 562 22.61 9.83 4.63
N TRP A 563 21.43 9.95 4.02
CA TRP A 563 20.73 8.86 3.34
C TRP A 563 21.44 8.40 2.06
N GLU A 564 21.98 9.32 1.25
CA GLU A 564 22.71 8.99 0.01
C GLU A 564 24.04 8.28 0.31
N THR A 565 24.78 8.77 1.29
CA THR A 565 26.14 8.29 1.55
C THR A 565 26.21 7.11 2.52
N LYS A 566 25.30 7.05 3.51
CA LYS A 566 25.24 6.00 4.56
C LYS A 566 26.58 5.68 5.23
N THR A 567 27.48 6.67 5.30
CA THR A 567 28.86 6.48 5.76
C THR A 567 29.00 6.57 7.29
N LYS A 568 28.32 7.53 7.93
CA LYS A 568 28.50 7.84 9.36
C LYS A 568 28.09 6.69 10.28
N TYR A 569 27.05 5.97 9.90
CA TYR A 569 26.49 4.84 10.64
C TYR A 569 26.50 3.55 9.80
N ALA A 570 27.52 3.39 8.94
CA ALA A 570 27.67 2.21 8.10
C ALA A 570 27.58 0.92 8.93
N GLY A 571 26.68 0.02 8.53
CA GLY A 571 26.41 -1.24 9.22
C GLY A 571 25.54 -1.12 10.48
N GLU A 572 25.08 0.08 10.86
CA GLU A 572 24.19 0.26 12.02
C GLU A 572 22.69 0.25 11.69
N HIS A 573 22.33 0.15 10.41
CA HIS A 573 20.95 0.12 9.89
C HIS A 573 20.13 1.41 10.09
N ILE A 574 20.79 2.50 10.48
CA ILE A 574 20.22 3.85 10.58
C ILE A 574 20.96 4.79 9.64
N ASP A 575 20.28 5.83 9.16
CA ASP A 575 20.88 6.94 8.41
C ASP A 575 21.32 8.06 9.38
N MET A 576 20.55 8.29 10.45
CA MET A 576 20.76 9.36 11.44
C MET A 576 20.27 8.95 12.84
N ARG A 577 20.72 9.64 13.89
CA ARG A 577 20.19 9.55 15.26
C ARG A 577 19.25 10.71 15.56
N SER A 578 18.32 10.49 16.47
CA SER A 578 17.33 11.48 16.93
C SER A 578 17.87 12.62 17.81
N SER A 579 19.19 12.72 17.98
CA SER A 579 19.83 13.57 18.98
C SER A 579 20.77 14.59 18.33
N THR A 580 21.38 15.45 19.14
CA THR A 580 22.34 16.48 18.70
C THR A 580 23.60 15.95 18.00
N TYR A 581 23.81 14.63 17.96
CA TYR A 581 24.83 14.02 17.10
C TYR A 581 24.55 14.20 15.62
N ASP A 582 23.27 14.28 15.23
CA ASP A 582 22.80 14.54 13.87
C ASP A 582 21.84 15.73 13.89
N GLN A 583 20.56 15.47 14.16
CA GLN A 583 19.50 16.47 14.22
C GLN A 583 18.54 16.10 15.35
N VAL A 584 18.07 17.09 16.10
CA VAL A 584 17.16 16.85 17.21
C VAL A 584 15.78 16.46 16.65
N TYR A 585 15.40 15.20 16.78
CA TYR A 585 14.15 14.64 16.26
C TYR A 585 13.27 14.13 17.40
N HIS A 586 12.09 14.73 17.54
CA HIS A 586 11.11 14.41 18.59
C HIS A 586 9.78 13.92 18.01
N GLY A 587 9.76 13.55 16.72
CA GLY A 587 8.65 12.87 16.07
C GLY A 587 7.36 13.70 15.99
N TYR A 588 6.23 13.03 16.11
CA TYR A 588 4.91 13.62 15.90
C TYR A 588 4.52 14.65 16.97
N GLY A 589 5.02 14.48 18.21
CA GLY A 589 4.84 15.47 19.27
C GLY A 589 5.41 16.83 18.88
N ALA A 590 6.59 16.81 18.25
CA ALA A 590 7.25 17.99 17.70
C ALA A 590 6.45 18.64 16.55
N GLU A 591 5.97 17.83 15.61
CA GLU A 591 5.15 18.26 14.46
C GLU A 591 3.88 18.99 14.92
N THR A 592 3.12 18.41 15.84
CA THR A 592 1.84 18.97 16.30
C THR A 592 1.97 20.32 17.00
N ARG A 593 3.13 20.61 17.60
CA ARG A 593 3.37 21.87 18.32
C ARG A 593 3.92 22.97 17.43
N ARG A 594 4.28 22.67 16.18
CA ARG A 594 4.97 23.62 15.30
C ARG A 594 4.37 23.71 13.88
N PRO A 595 3.12 24.17 13.75
CA PRO A 595 2.48 24.31 12.45
C PRO A 595 3.22 25.24 11.48
N ASN A 596 3.92 26.29 11.95
CA ASN A 596 4.67 27.18 11.04
C ASN A 596 5.92 26.49 10.48
N VAL A 597 6.58 25.66 11.30
CA VAL A 597 7.65 24.79 10.81
C VAL A 597 7.11 23.80 9.78
N VAL A 598 5.97 23.14 10.05
CA VAL A 598 5.36 22.19 9.11
C VAL A 598 5.08 22.88 7.78
N LYS A 599 4.50 24.09 7.81
CA LYS A 599 4.29 24.91 6.62
C LYS A 599 5.60 25.18 5.86
N ALA A 600 6.67 25.58 6.56
CA ALA A 600 7.96 25.84 5.92
C ALA A 600 8.60 24.59 5.29
N VAL A 601 8.42 23.42 5.92
CA VAL A 601 8.82 22.12 5.36
C VAL A 601 8.04 21.85 4.07
N GLU A 602 6.71 22.03 4.08
CA GLU A 602 5.85 21.83 2.91
C GLU A 602 6.15 22.81 1.76
N ASP A 603 6.33 24.09 2.06
CA ASP A 603 6.66 25.13 1.07
C ASP A 603 8.01 24.89 0.38
N THR A 604 8.92 24.19 1.08
CA THR A 604 10.27 23.86 0.58
C THR A 604 10.41 22.39 0.22
N ALA A 605 9.30 21.66 0.06
CA ALA A 605 9.32 20.23 -0.22
C ALA A 605 10.21 19.92 -1.44
N GLY A 606 11.11 18.96 -1.28
CA GLY A 606 12.06 18.57 -2.32
C GLY A 606 13.24 19.52 -2.54
N GLN A 607 13.28 20.71 -1.93
CA GLN A 607 14.38 21.64 -2.13
C GLN A 607 15.62 21.26 -1.31
N THR A 608 16.73 21.04 -2.00
CA THR A 608 18.03 20.67 -1.42
C THR A 608 19.13 21.58 -1.94
N ILE A 609 20.28 21.59 -1.25
CA ILE A 609 21.43 22.43 -1.58
C ILE A 609 22.54 21.58 -2.19
N GLN A 610 23.08 22.01 -3.32
CA GLN A 610 24.16 21.33 -4.04
C GLN A 610 25.36 22.24 -4.28
N TYR A 611 26.53 21.63 -4.42
CA TYR A 611 27.74 22.27 -4.91
C TYR A 611 28.36 21.35 -5.96
N ASP A 612 28.62 21.88 -7.16
CA ASP A 612 29.18 21.12 -8.28
C ASP A 612 28.35 19.85 -8.60
N GLY A 613 27.02 19.98 -8.57
CA GLY A 613 26.07 18.90 -8.85
C GLY A 613 25.94 17.83 -7.75
N GLU A 614 26.66 17.96 -6.63
CA GLU A 614 26.61 17.02 -5.50
C GLU A 614 25.88 17.62 -4.29
N THR A 615 25.07 16.81 -3.59
CA THR A 615 24.43 17.19 -2.33
C THR A 615 25.48 17.58 -1.30
N ILE A 616 25.39 18.80 -0.76
CA ILE A 616 26.35 19.25 0.23
C ILE A 616 26.11 18.60 1.59
N ILE A 617 27.15 18.55 2.42
CA ILE A 617 26.95 18.44 3.87
C ILE A 617 26.57 19.80 4.41
N ALA A 618 25.27 20.05 4.53
CA ALA A 618 24.72 21.29 5.07
C ALA A 618 24.89 21.37 6.60
N ALA A 619 26.11 21.58 7.07
CA ALA A 619 26.39 21.78 8.49
C ALA A 619 25.77 23.10 8.97
N TYR A 620 25.15 23.08 10.14
CA TYR A 620 24.55 24.25 10.79
C TYR A 620 24.71 24.18 12.31
N PHE A 621 24.65 25.32 12.99
CA PHE A 621 24.86 25.40 14.43
C PHE A 621 24.09 26.58 15.05
N SER A 622 23.99 26.61 16.38
CA SER A 622 23.12 27.56 17.08
C SER A 622 23.52 29.03 16.91
N ARG A 623 24.79 29.38 17.18
CA ARG A 623 25.19 30.81 17.24
C ARG A 623 26.68 30.99 17.03
N SER A 624 27.09 32.00 16.25
CA SER A 624 28.50 32.38 16.09
C SER A 624 28.96 33.42 17.12
N ASP A 625 30.22 33.82 17.02
CA ASP A 625 30.83 34.94 17.76
C ASP A 625 31.06 36.19 16.90
N GLY A 626 30.32 36.29 15.77
CA GLY A 626 30.45 37.36 14.77
C GLY A 626 30.99 36.88 13.42
N ARG A 627 31.35 35.59 13.32
CA ARG A 627 31.83 34.95 12.09
C ARG A 627 31.68 33.44 12.17
N THR A 628 31.34 32.79 11.06
CA THR A 628 31.44 31.32 10.94
C THR A 628 32.91 30.90 10.83
N ARG A 629 33.17 29.59 10.84
CA ARG A 629 34.49 28.96 10.70
C ARG A 629 34.50 28.14 9.42
N SER A 630 35.64 28.10 8.74
CA SER A 630 35.80 27.21 7.59
C SER A 630 35.84 25.76 8.06
N TRP A 631 35.36 24.84 7.24
CA TRP A 631 35.41 23.39 7.52
C TRP A 631 36.83 22.94 7.89
N LYS A 632 37.85 23.40 7.14
CA LYS A 632 39.25 23.06 7.39
C LYS A 632 39.73 23.48 8.78
N SER A 633 39.32 24.65 9.26
CA SER A 633 39.75 25.13 10.57
C SER A 633 39.21 24.32 11.75
N VAL A 634 38.09 23.61 11.55
CA VAL A 634 37.41 22.83 12.61
C VAL A 634 37.65 21.32 12.44
N TRP A 635 37.66 20.84 11.20
CA TRP A 635 37.67 19.41 10.86
C TRP A 635 38.74 19.01 9.83
N GLY A 636 39.67 19.91 9.48
CA GLY A 636 40.93 19.57 8.80
C GLY A 636 40.89 19.38 7.28
N ARG A 637 39.72 19.27 6.65
CA ARG A 637 39.59 19.17 5.17
C ARG A 637 39.05 20.43 4.53
N GLU A 638 39.49 20.70 3.30
CA GLU A 638 38.90 21.76 2.47
C GLU A 638 37.50 21.35 2.02
N VAL A 639 36.54 22.25 2.19
CA VAL A 639 35.16 22.12 1.71
C VAL A 639 34.77 23.45 1.09
N PRO A 640 34.71 23.56 -0.26
CA PRO A 640 34.58 24.84 -0.96
C PRO A 640 33.37 25.67 -0.56
N TYR A 641 32.24 25.02 -0.27
CA TYR A 641 31.00 25.69 0.12
C TYR A 641 30.92 26.05 1.61
N ALA A 642 31.79 25.52 2.47
CA ALA A 642 31.75 25.75 3.92
C ALA A 642 32.92 26.63 4.38
N GLN A 643 32.94 27.86 3.87
CA GLN A 643 33.95 28.87 4.18
C GLN A 643 33.50 29.79 5.31
N SER A 644 34.45 30.54 5.86
CA SER A 644 34.15 31.50 6.93
C SER A 644 33.53 32.78 6.37
N VAL A 645 32.36 33.14 6.86
CA VAL A 645 31.61 34.36 6.51
C VAL A 645 31.30 35.18 7.76
N SER A 646 31.18 36.51 7.61
CA SER A 646 30.83 37.41 8.72
C SER A 646 29.41 37.15 9.21
N VAL A 647 29.13 37.41 10.48
CA VAL A 647 27.77 37.40 11.03
C VAL A 647 27.60 38.63 11.93
N PRO A 648 27.36 39.82 11.36
CA PRO A 648 27.45 41.09 12.09
C PRO A 648 26.57 41.18 13.35
N CYS A 649 25.36 40.64 13.32
CA CYS A 649 24.45 40.68 14.47
C CYS A 649 24.91 39.82 15.68
N GLU A 650 25.93 38.98 15.48
CA GLU A 650 26.49 38.08 16.50
C GLU A 650 27.87 38.52 17.00
N VAL A 651 28.40 39.68 16.57
CA VAL A 651 29.68 40.20 17.03
C VAL A 651 29.68 40.34 18.56
N GLY A 652 30.70 39.78 19.21
CA GLY A 652 30.86 39.81 20.66
C GLY A 652 29.96 38.83 21.43
N ARG A 653 29.15 38.02 20.74
CA ARG A 653 28.38 36.94 21.38
C ARG A 653 29.24 35.70 21.62
N VAL A 654 28.78 34.83 22.53
CA VAL A 654 29.42 33.53 22.78
C VAL A 654 29.00 32.55 21.68
N LYS A 655 29.99 31.93 21.01
CA LYS A 655 29.74 30.87 20.02
C LYS A 655 29.16 29.61 20.67
N TRP A 656 28.03 29.14 20.17
CA TRP A 656 27.37 27.90 20.58
C TRP A 656 27.27 26.92 19.41
N GLY A 657 27.97 25.79 19.52
CA GLY A 657 28.12 24.79 18.45
C GLY A 657 29.48 24.88 17.75
N HIS A 658 29.68 24.05 16.72
CA HIS A 658 30.98 23.89 16.06
C HIS A 658 31.41 25.16 15.29
N GLY A 659 30.48 25.89 14.69
CA GLY A 659 30.77 27.16 14.02
C GLY A 659 30.86 27.10 12.50
N VAL A 660 30.60 25.97 11.86
CA VAL A 660 30.80 25.74 10.42
C VAL A 660 29.47 25.77 9.69
N GLY A 661 29.41 26.40 8.52
CA GLY A 661 28.20 26.50 7.71
C GLY A 661 27.22 27.54 8.27
N LEU A 662 25.94 27.21 8.29
CA LEU A 662 24.85 28.11 8.68
C LEU A 662 24.85 28.40 10.20
N SER A 663 24.90 29.68 10.58
CA SER A 663 24.58 30.11 11.96
C SER A 663 23.07 30.32 12.07
N ALA A 664 22.37 29.58 12.93
CA ALA A 664 20.93 29.74 13.12
C ALA A 664 20.59 31.14 13.64
N GLY A 665 21.33 31.67 14.62
CA GLY A 665 21.15 33.05 15.06
C GLY A 665 21.43 34.08 13.97
N GLY A 666 22.43 33.84 13.11
CA GLY A 666 22.72 34.69 11.95
C GLY A 666 21.63 34.66 10.89
N ALA A 667 21.12 33.48 10.56
CA ALA A 667 19.99 33.28 9.65
C ALA A 667 18.72 33.98 10.14
N LEU A 668 18.47 33.93 11.44
CA LEU A 668 17.34 34.62 12.07
C LEU A 668 17.45 36.14 11.86
N CYS A 669 18.62 36.74 12.11
CA CYS A 669 18.83 38.16 11.86
C CYS A 669 18.59 38.54 10.39
N MET A 670 19.12 37.73 9.46
CA MET A 670 18.95 38.01 8.03
C MET A 670 17.48 37.92 7.60
N ALA A 671 16.73 36.95 8.14
CA ALA A 671 15.29 36.83 7.89
C ALA A 671 14.49 38.00 8.50
N ASP A 672 14.84 38.44 9.71
CA ASP A 672 14.26 39.63 10.35
C ASP A 672 14.54 40.91 9.53
N ASP A 673 15.70 40.98 8.87
CA ASP A 673 16.09 42.07 7.97
C ASP A 673 15.48 41.94 6.56
N GLY A 674 14.64 40.91 6.32
CA GLY A 674 13.88 40.72 5.08
C GLY A 674 14.57 39.89 3.99
N SER A 675 15.67 39.20 4.31
CA SER A 675 16.31 38.27 3.37
C SER A 675 15.44 37.03 3.17
N THR A 676 15.37 36.56 1.93
CA THR A 676 14.73 35.30 1.56
C THR A 676 15.61 34.10 1.92
N TYR A 677 15.00 32.91 2.08
CA TYR A 677 15.74 31.72 2.49
C TYR A 677 16.85 31.33 1.50
N ASP A 678 16.68 31.53 0.20
CA ASP A 678 17.72 31.21 -0.78
C ASP A 678 18.89 32.20 -0.72
N GLU A 679 18.64 33.48 -0.45
CA GLU A 679 19.69 34.47 -0.16
C GLU A 679 20.47 34.10 1.10
N ILE A 680 19.78 33.69 2.16
CA ILE A 680 20.43 33.28 3.42
C ILE A 680 21.29 32.02 3.19
N LEU A 681 20.76 31.02 2.50
CA LEU A 681 21.50 29.78 2.21
C LEU A 681 22.74 30.04 1.35
N LYS A 682 22.63 30.84 0.29
CA LYS A 682 23.78 31.22 -0.57
C LYS A 682 24.79 32.09 0.16
N TYR A 683 24.38 32.82 1.20
CA TYR A 683 25.30 33.58 2.04
C TYR A 683 26.17 32.65 2.91
N PHE A 684 25.56 31.67 3.57
CA PHE A 684 26.27 30.78 4.48
C PHE A 684 26.99 29.62 3.80
N TYR A 685 26.51 29.20 2.62
CA TYR A 685 27.11 28.15 1.82
C TYR A 685 27.60 28.73 0.48
N THR A 686 28.92 28.87 0.33
CA THR A 686 29.51 29.59 -0.80
C THR A 686 29.39 28.82 -2.12
N GLY A 687 28.86 29.46 -3.16
CA GLY A 687 28.82 28.89 -4.52
C GLY A 687 27.86 27.72 -4.68
N VAL A 688 26.88 27.60 -3.79
CA VAL A 688 25.86 26.54 -3.88
C VAL A 688 24.69 26.92 -4.77
N GLU A 689 23.97 25.89 -5.21
CA GLU A 689 22.72 26.00 -5.93
C GLU A 689 21.60 25.32 -5.13
N LEU A 690 20.38 25.83 -5.27
CA LEU A 690 19.19 25.19 -4.73
C LEU A 690 18.49 24.43 -5.86
N ILE A 691 18.17 23.16 -5.61
CA ILE A 691 17.51 22.31 -6.59
C ILE A 691 16.33 21.58 -5.94
N LYS A 692 15.21 21.53 -6.66
CA LYS A 692 14.05 20.72 -6.28
C LYS A 692 14.23 19.30 -6.83
N ARG A 693 14.29 18.32 -5.93
CA ARG A 693 14.62 16.92 -6.23
C ARG A 693 13.43 15.97 -6.24
N TRP A 694 12.28 16.33 -5.65
CA TRP A 694 11.02 15.60 -5.76
C TRP A 694 9.84 16.55 -5.80
#